data_AF-S2R8E6-F1
#
_entry.id   AF-S2R8E6-F1
#
_cell.length_a   1.000
_cell.length_b   1.000
_cell.length_c   1.000
_cell.angle_alpha   90.00
_cell.angle_beta   90.00
_cell.angle_gamma   90.00
#
_symmetry.space_group_name_H-M   'P 1'
#
loop_
_entity.id
_entity.type
_entity.pdbx_description
1 polymer ?
#
loop_
_entity_poly.entity_id
_entity_poly.type
_entity_poly.pdbx_seq_one_letter_code
_entity_poly.pdbx_strand_id
1 'polypeptide(L)'
;TDRIQKSWSSFVQPLLGYAKDPNIQWPAYTATGANLTDISISVLASGLLLEDDKRVALVQQNLPKAMGLVTAKDGIYADGSFVQHTFFPYNGSYGNEMIKGIARVSSTLVGTPWAISEVQFANVFNLIDKGFLQLMVNGRMPSMVSGRSISRAPGTNAETTELETGKETLANLTLIAEATPATLKQKIYQAVATWVAQVGERYNFYDKPRDYAALNGLKTALHQATAQKDDVSSLNIYGAMDRVMQKTPTHAVGIAMYSNRIANFEYGNTENSHAWHTADGMVYLYNNDLNQFGEGYWATVDPYRLPGTTVDTVSLPDGAKSSSKSPQAWVGGATDGTTASVGMALNKVNEGQNLQAMKSWFLLDDQIINLGANINGTTAADIETIIDQRQINPATTQMTVDGQVYTNEKTVSRWANINTADPENNVGYIIAKGNAPVTINQATRTGTYKDINGYFPSDTVYKHTYATLAAMHGATVKNGSYEYVTVPNATDTKVAQLAKSPDYTVLANTGELQAIKTKDQVMANVWTKADQLDGLVSIDQPAAVIIKALGNNVYQLTAAEPSQTGNLINFSFNYPVHLQGKTEALFSTNGHVLTFNPADLAGASRAVTFKLDVPVDRTTLAATIKTAGNLKAKDYTKASFATLTQALTEAKAVIADLATVQQTVDDANTALVAAIDGLVKTADTKALQAALTAAAKLDAKTYTDASWRDLQAAIDAAKDVLTLDEPTQVMVDHATKAVLTAQKALVKRSQTDPSSKTPPTKPLPADKNGRHQKTQADMPQTGDKVIQWLSLAGVGMLLLIGGLMIWRKRRAQ
;
A
#
# COMPACT_ATOMS: atom_id res chain seq x y z
N THR A 1 -12.05 -15.60 -65.41
CA THR A 1 -10.62 -15.52 -65.04
C THR A 1 -9.96 -14.30 -65.67
N ASP A 2 -9.55 -14.35 -66.93
CA ASP A 2 -8.45 -13.54 -67.47
C ASP A 2 -8.70 -12.01 -67.40
N ARG A 3 -9.91 -11.55 -67.75
CA ARG A 3 -10.26 -10.11 -67.65
C ARG A 3 -10.24 -9.61 -66.20
N ILE A 4 -10.60 -10.46 -65.24
CA ILE A 4 -10.65 -10.16 -63.81
C ILE A 4 -9.22 -10.14 -63.25
N GLN A 5 -8.40 -11.14 -63.57
CA GLN A 5 -6.98 -11.19 -63.19
C GLN A 5 -6.20 -10.00 -63.77
N LYS A 6 -6.51 -9.59 -65.00
CA LYS A 6 -5.93 -8.40 -65.64
C LYS A 6 -6.35 -7.08 -64.96
N SER A 7 -7.58 -6.98 -64.44
CA SER A 7 -7.98 -5.82 -63.62
C SER A 7 -7.33 -5.84 -62.23
N TRP A 8 -7.30 -6.98 -61.53
CA TRP A 8 -6.59 -7.11 -60.24
C TRP A 8 -5.13 -6.69 -60.36
N SER A 9 -4.43 -7.13 -61.41
CA SER A 9 -3.05 -6.70 -61.66
C SER A 9 -2.94 -5.17 -61.73
N SER A 10 -3.83 -4.49 -62.48
CA SER A 10 -3.79 -3.02 -62.56
C SER A 10 -4.08 -2.29 -61.25
N PHE A 11 -4.91 -2.85 -60.36
CA PHE A 11 -5.14 -2.30 -59.01
C PHE A 11 -3.98 -2.59 -58.04
N VAL A 12 -3.29 -3.73 -58.20
CA VAL A 12 -2.20 -4.14 -57.29
C VAL A 12 -0.84 -3.57 -57.70
N GLN A 13 -0.61 -3.21 -58.96
CA GLN A 13 0.67 -2.64 -59.43
C GLN A 13 1.27 -1.53 -58.54
N PRO A 14 0.50 -0.52 -58.07
CA PRO A 14 1.05 0.48 -57.14
C PRO A 14 1.58 -0.11 -55.82
N LEU A 15 0.90 -1.14 -55.28
CA LEU A 15 1.32 -1.83 -54.05
C LEU A 15 2.61 -2.62 -54.26
N LEU A 16 2.90 -3.11 -55.47
CA LEU A 16 4.16 -3.77 -55.79
C LEU A 16 5.37 -2.80 -55.76
N GLY A 17 5.13 -1.49 -55.85
CA GLY A 17 6.12 -0.45 -55.60
C GLY A 17 6.21 -0.05 -54.13
N TYR A 18 5.11 0.44 -53.56
CA TYR A 18 5.07 1.02 -52.21
C TYR A 18 5.19 -0.01 -51.08
N ALA A 19 4.65 -1.21 -51.27
CA ALA A 19 4.66 -2.33 -50.33
C ALA A 19 5.34 -3.55 -50.99
N LYS A 20 6.52 -3.34 -51.56
CA LYS A 20 7.28 -4.42 -52.23
C LYS A 20 7.72 -5.53 -51.27
N ASP A 21 8.12 -5.15 -50.06
CA ASP A 21 8.76 -5.97 -49.03
C ASP A 21 8.34 -5.45 -47.63
N PRO A 22 7.91 -6.30 -46.67
CA PRO A 22 7.52 -5.90 -45.31
C PRO A 22 8.56 -5.06 -44.54
N ASN A 23 9.85 -5.22 -44.85
CA ASN A 23 10.93 -4.51 -44.17
C ASN A 23 11.17 -3.09 -44.70
N ILE A 24 10.52 -2.66 -45.80
CA ILE A 24 10.89 -1.44 -46.52
C ILE A 24 9.70 -0.48 -46.59
N GLN A 25 9.77 0.58 -45.78
CA GLN A 25 8.89 1.74 -45.85
C GLN A 25 9.39 2.72 -46.91
N TRP A 26 8.50 3.16 -47.79
CA TRP A 26 8.83 4.11 -48.87
C TRP A 26 9.35 5.45 -48.32
N PRO A 27 10.42 6.06 -48.88
CA PRO A 27 11.20 5.61 -50.04
C PRO A 27 12.23 4.51 -49.77
N ALA A 28 12.90 4.52 -48.61
CA ALA A 28 14.02 3.62 -48.32
C ALA A 28 14.27 3.39 -46.82
N TYR A 29 13.25 3.57 -45.97
CA TYR A 29 13.37 3.37 -44.52
C TYR A 29 13.18 1.90 -44.14
N THR A 30 13.88 1.43 -43.11
CA THR A 30 13.63 0.11 -42.52
C THR A 30 12.38 0.16 -41.66
N ALA A 31 11.40 -0.68 -41.98
CA ALA A 31 10.16 -0.79 -41.21
C ALA A 31 10.37 -1.66 -39.94
N THR A 32 9.80 -1.19 -38.83
CA THR A 32 9.93 -1.76 -37.48
C THR A 32 8.59 -1.67 -36.75
N GLY A 33 8.33 -2.57 -35.79
CA GLY A 33 7.10 -2.56 -34.98
C GLY A 33 5.82 -2.47 -35.84
N ALA A 34 4.96 -1.49 -35.54
CA ALA A 34 3.71 -1.25 -36.27
C ALA A 34 3.90 -1.12 -37.79
N ASN A 35 4.87 -0.32 -38.24
CA ASN A 35 5.11 -0.05 -39.66
C ASN A 35 5.42 -1.34 -40.43
N LEU A 36 6.14 -2.29 -39.82
CA LEU A 36 6.40 -3.60 -40.43
C LEU A 36 5.10 -4.40 -40.57
N THR A 37 4.20 -4.33 -39.60
CA THR A 37 2.93 -5.07 -39.61
C THR A 37 1.91 -4.51 -40.62
N ASP A 38 1.81 -3.20 -40.80
CA ASP A 38 0.92 -2.61 -41.81
C ASP A 38 1.40 -2.85 -43.25
N ILE A 39 2.72 -2.78 -43.48
CA ILE A 39 3.30 -3.18 -44.77
C ILE A 39 3.15 -4.70 -44.95
N SER A 40 3.22 -5.51 -43.89
CA SER A 40 2.91 -6.95 -43.96
C SER A 40 1.47 -7.23 -44.39
N ILE A 41 0.46 -6.50 -43.88
CA ILE A 41 -0.92 -6.60 -44.37
C ILE A 41 -0.98 -6.28 -45.86
N SER A 42 -0.31 -5.21 -46.30
CA SER A 42 -0.30 -4.76 -47.69
C SER A 42 0.38 -5.76 -48.64
N VAL A 43 1.49 -6.37 -48.20
CA VAL A 43 2.20 -7.44 -48.93
C VAL A 43 1.35 -8.71 -48.98
N LEU A 44 0.69 -9.08 -47.88
CA LEU A 44 -0.20 -10.25 -47.82
C LEU A 44 -1.39 -10.09 -48.76
N ALA A 45 -2.11 -8.96 -48.67
CA ALA A 45 -3.26 -8.68 -49.52
C ALA A 45 -2.89 -8.69 -51.01
N SER A 46 -1.76 -8.08 -51.38
CA SER A 46 -1.28 -8.12 -52.76
C SER A 46 -0.77 -9.49 -53.20
N GLY A 47 -0.27 -10.33 -52.29
CA GLY A 47 0.05 -11.74 -52.58
C GLY A 47 -1.21 -12.57 -52.85
N LEU A 48 -2.20 -12.50 -51.95
CA LEU A 48 -3.47 -13.22 -52.08
C LEU A 48 -4.27 -12.82 -53.33
N LEU A 49 -4.29 -11.53 -53.69
CA LEU A 49 -4.99 -11.03 -54.88
C LEU A 49 -4.28 -11.32 -56.21
N LEU A 50 -3.02 -11.76 -56.18
CA LEU A 50 -2.24 -12.16 -57.36
C LEU A 50 -2.00 -13.66 -57.45
N GLU A 51 -2.43 -14.44 -56.44
CA GLU A 51 -2.07 -15.86 -56.28
C GLU A 51 -0.53 -16.06 -56.24
N ASP A 52 0.18 -15.14 -55.56
CA ASP A 52 1.65 -15.12 -55.46
C ASP A 52 2.14 -15.61 -54.08
N ASP A 53 2.32 -16.93 -53.97
CA ASP A 53 2.89 -17.65 -52.83
C ASP A 53 4.20 -17.03 -52.29
N LYS A 54 5.01 -16.40 -53.15
CA LYS A 54 6.30 -15.81 -52.72
C LYS A 54 6.07 -14.56 -51.88
N ARG A 55 5.02 -13.79 -52.15
CA ARG A 55 4.64 -12.63 -51.33
C ARG A 55 4.01 -13.05 -50.00
N VAL A 56 3.24 -14.15 -50.00
CA VAL A 56 2.71 -14.75 -48.76
C VAL A 56 3.85 -15.27 -47.88
N ALA A 57 4.81 -16.02 -48.46
CA ALA A 57 6.01 -16.49 -47.77
C ALA A 57 6.91 -15.34 -47.27
N LEU A 58 7.01 -14.24 -48.02
CA LEU A 58 7.75 -13.04 -47.60
C LEU A 58 7.13 -12.40 -46.35
N VAL A 59 5.81 -12.46 -46.16
CA VAL A 59 5.16 -12.02 -44.92
C VAL A 59 5.46 -12.99 -43.77
N GLN A 60 5.30 -14.30 -43.98
CA GLN A 60 5.63 -15.33 -42.98
C GLN A 60 7.07 -15.21 -42.46
N GLN A 61 8.03 -14.91 -43.35
CA GLN A 61 9.44 -14.75 -43.00
C GLN A 61 9.73 -13.49 -42.17
N ASN A 62 8.96 -12.41 -42.35
CA ASN A 62 9.33 -11.08 -41.84
C ASN A 62 8.46 -10.58 -40.69
N LEU A 63 7.18 -10.94 -40.60
CA LEU A 63 6.33 -10.59 -39.46
C LEU A 63 6.95 -10.95 -38.08
N PRO A 64 7.59 -12.11 -37.90
CA PRO A 64 8.19 -12.49 -36.61
C PRO A 64 9.26 -11.52 -36.08
N LYS A 65 9.81 -10.63 -36.92
CA LYS A 65 10.75 -9.57 -36.48
C LYS A 65 10.10 -8.55 -35.55
N ALA A 66 8.81 -8.22 -35.76
CA ALA A 66 8.04 -7.36 -34.86
C ALA A 66 7.58 -8.10 -33.58
N MET A 67 7.70 -9.43 -33.54
CA MET A 67 7.33 -10.30 -32.42
C MET A 67 8.55 -10.64 -31.53
N GLY A 68 9.75 -10.15 -31.84
CA GLY A 68 10.95 -10.35 -31.05
C GLY A 68 11.01 -9.42 -29.81
N LEU A 69 11.72 -9.87 -28.77
CA LEU A 69 12.15 -8.96 -27.71
C LEU A 69 13.32 -8.10 -28.19
N VAL A 70 13.36 -6.86 -27.73
CA VAL A 70 14.48 -5.93 -27.89
C VAL A 70 14.96 -5.42 -26.53
N THR A 71 16.18 -4.90 -26.49
CA THR A 71 16.77 -4.21 -25.32
C THR A 71 17.04 -2.73 -25.56
N ALA A 72 16.80 -2.25 -26.80
CA ALA A 72 16.86 -0.84 -27.17
C ALA A 72 16.07 -0.60 -28.48
N LYS A 73 15.58 0.63 -28.66
CA LYS A 73 14.79 1.08 -29.83
C LYS A 73 13.41 0.40 -29.97
N ASP A 74 12.89 0.36 -31.19
CA ASP A 74 11.53 -0.10 -31.50
C ASP A 74 11.32 -1.59 -31.18
N GLY A 75 10.22 -1.91 -30.49
CA GLY A 75 9.79 -3.28 -30.27
C GLY A 75 9.28 -3.57 -28.85
N ILE A 76 9.22 -4.87 -28.55
CA ILE A 76 8.69 -5.44 -27.30
C ILE A 76 9.81 -5.61 -26.28
N TYR A 77 9.59 -5.19 -25.03
CA TYR A 77 10.53 -5.43 -23.93
C TYR A 77 9.99 -6.44 -22.92
N ALA A 78 10.89 -7.08 -22.18
CA ALA A 78 10.55 -8.17 -21.25
C ALA A 78 9.65 -7.72 -20.08
N ASP A 79 9.70 -6.45 -19.70
CA ASP A 79 8.87 -5.83 -18.67
C ASP A 79 7.44 -5.50 -19.14
N GLY A 80 7.15 -5.60 -20.45
CA GLY A 80 5.87 -5.21 -21.04
C GLY A 80 5.87 -3.83 -21.71
N SER A 81 7.00 -3.12 -21.70
CA SER A 81 7.14 -1.88 -22.46
C SER A 81 7.02 -2.15 -23.96
N PHE A 82 6.37 -1.23 -24.68
CA PHE A 82 6.47 -1.13 -26.12
C PHE A 82 6.98 0.26 -26.50
N VAL A 83 8.08 0.28 -27.24
CA VAL A 83 8.69 1.52 -27.77
C VAL A 83 8.54 1.54 -29.28
N GLN A 84 8.26 2.71 -29.84
CA GLN A 84 8.33 2.98 -31.27
C GLN A 84 9.03 4.34 -31.47
N HIS A 85 9.49 4.62 -32.71
CA HIS A 85 10.19 5.86 -33.06
C HIS A 85 11.44 6.07 -32.18
N THR A 86 12.20 5.00 -31.99
CA THR A 86 13.48 4.85 -31.27
C THR A 86 13.42 5.03 -29.75
N PHE A 87 12.55 5.88 -29.20
CA PHE A 87 12.61 6.23 -27.76
C PHE A 87 11.29 6.82 -27.19
N PHE A 88 10.13 6.50 -27.78
CA PHE A 88 8.83 6.93 -27.26
C PHE A 88 7.99 5.76 -26.70
N PRO A 89 7.45 5.85 -25.47
CA PRO A 89 6.54 4.86 -24.88
C PRO A 89 5.20 4.84 -25.63
N TYR A 90 4.86 3.70 -26.23
CA TYR A 90 3.86 3.68 -27.32
C TYR A 90 2.86 2.51 -27.31
N ASN A 91 2.73 1.78 -26.20
CA ASN A 91 1.76 0.67 -26.05
C ASN A 91 0.35 1.05 -26.54
N GLY A 92 -0.10 2.27 -26.24
CA GLY A 92 -1.48 2.69 -26.46
C GLY A 92 -1.88 2.90 -27.91
N SER A 93 -0.95 3.26 -28.80
CA SER A 93 -1.26 3.54 -30.22
C SER A 93 -0.45 2.67 -31.17
N TYR A 94 0.83 2.94 -31.43
CA TYR A 94 1.64 2.05 -32.28
C TYR A 94 1.72 0.60 -31.75
N GLY A 95 1.64 0.38 -30.43
CA GLY A 95 1.51 -0.97 -29.87
C GLY A 95 0.19 -1.65 -30.24
N ASN A 96 -0.91 -0.89 -30.25
CA ASN A 96 -2.22 -1.36 -30.72
C ASN A 96 -2.20 -1.67 -32.23
N GLU A 97 -1.65 -0.79 -33.05
CA GLU A 97 -1.50 -1.02 -34.50
C GLU A 97 -0.67 -2.28 -34.78
N MET A 98 0.43 -2.48 -34.03
CA MET A 98 1.25 -3.69 -34.15
C MET A 98 0.48 -4.97 -33.77
N ILE A 99 -0.26 -4.99 -32.66
CA ILE A 99 -1.07 -6.17 -32.28
C ILE A 99 -2.19 -6.40 -33.30
N LYS A 100 -2.87 -5.35 -33.77
CA LYS A 100 -3.88 -5.41 -34.85
C LYS A 100 -3.29 -6.07 -36.10
N GLY A 101 -2.08 -5.67 -36.49
CA GLY A 101 -1.38 -6.22 -37.65
C GLY A 101 -0.94 -7.67 -37.48
N ILE A 102 -0.30 -8.01 -36.36
CA ILE A 102 0.07 -9.39 -36.00
C ILE A 102 -1.17 -10.30 -36.02
N ALA A 103 -2.26 -9.87 -35.38
CA ALA A 103 -3.48 -10.66 -35.27
C ALA A 103 -4.18 -10.85 -36.62
N ARG A 104 -4.34 -9.80 -37.43
CA ARG A 104 -4.97 -9.87 -38.77
C ARG A 104 -4.18 -10.75 -39.74
N VAL A 105 -2.85 -10.64 -39.79
CA VAL A 105 -2.03 -11.51 -40.64
C VAL A 105 -2.11 -12.96 -40.14
N SER A 106 -1.91 -13.20 -38.85
CA SER A 106 -1.84 -14.56 -38.30
C SER A 106 -3.17 -15.32 -38.41
N SER A 107 -4.30 -14.64 -38.15
CA SER A 107 -5.64 -15.21 -38.30
C SER A 107 -6.02 -15.47 -39.77
N THR A 108 -5.33 -14.85 -40.73
CA THR A 108 -5.49 -15.12 -42.17
C THR A 108 -4.64 -16.31 -42.64
N LEU A 109 -3.49 -16.55 -42.00
CA LEU A 109 -2.53 -17.60 -42.36
C LEU A 109 -2.71 -18.92 -41.58
N VAL A 110 -3.51 -18.93 -40.51
CA VAL A 110 -3.76 -20.13 -39.70
C VAL A 110 -4.36 -21.27 -40.54
N GLY A 111 -3.88 -22.50 -40.32
CA GLY A 111 -4.29 -23.68 -41.10
C GLY A 111 -3.71 -23.76 -42.52
N THR A 112 -2.94 -22.77 -42.97
CA THR A 112 -2.24 -22.78 -44.27
C THR A 112 -0.77 -23.20 -44.12
N PRO A 113 -0.07 -23.57 -45.21
CA PRO A 113 1.40 -23.78 -45.19
C PRO A 113 2.21 -22.56 -44.71
N TRP A 114 1.62 -21.36 -44.76
CA TRP A 114 2.27 -20.10 -44.37
C TRP A 114 1.94 -19.65 -42.94
N ALA A 115 1.37 -20.52 -42.10
CA ALA A 115 1.05 -20.21 -40.71
C ALA A 115 2.29 -19.68 -39.94
N ILE A 116 2.04 -18.69 -39.07
CA ILE A 116 3.02 -18.17 -38.12
C ILE A 116 3.17 -19.17 -36.97
N SER A 117 4.39 -19.42 -36.50
CA SER A 117 4.64 -20.47 -35.50
C SER A 117 4.28 -20.00 -34.09
N GLU A 118 3.58 -20.84 -33.32
CA GLU A 118 3.13 -20.53 -31.95
C GLU A 118 4.26 -20.02 -31.03
N VAL A 119 5.47 -20.58 -31.17
CA VAL A 119 6.64 -20.15 -30.36
C VAL A 119 7.05 -18.69 -30.59
N GLN A 120 6.69 -18.10 -31.74
CA GLN A 120 6.97 -16.69 -32.04
C GLN A 120 6.04 -15.75 -31.26
N PHE A 121 4.88 -16.23 -30.79
CA PHE A 121 3.94 -15.42 -30.01
C PHE A 121 4.29 -15.30 -28.52
N ALA A 122 5.26 -16.06 -27.99
CA ALA A 122 5.57 -16.04 -26.55
C ALA A 122 5.82 -14.62 -26.00
N ASN A 123 6.52 -13.78 -26.77
CA ASN A 123 6.79 -12.38 -26.43
C ASN A 123 5.53 -11.50 -26.58
N VAL A 124 4.69 -11.78 -27.57
CA VAL A 124 3.40 -11.09 -27.80
C VAL A 124 2.42 -11.41 -26.67
N PHE A 125 2.42 -12.64 -26.14
CA PHE A 125 1.64 -13.01 -24.96
C PHE A 125 2.15 -12.30 -23.69
N ASN A 126 3.46 -12.19 -23.50
CA ASN A 126 4.05 -11.38 -22.42
C ASN A 126 3.69 -9.89 -22.56
N LEU A 127 3.71 -9.34 -23.78
CA LEU A 127 3.27 -7.98 -24.07
C LEU A 127 1.78 -7.79 -23.78
N ILE A 128 0.92 -8.72 -24.18
CA ILE A 128 -0.52 -8.66 -23.88
C ILE A 128 -0.76 -8.61 -22.38
N ASP A 129 -0.11 -9.50 -21.60
CA ASP A 129 -0.32 -9.52 -20.14
C ASP A 129 0.22 -8.25 -19.48
N LYS A 130 1.53 -7.99 -19.59
CA LYS A 130 2.18 -6.86 -18.88
C LYS A 130 1.90 -5.52 -19.54
N GLY A 131 2.04 -5.45 -20.86
CA GLY A 131 1.96 -4.21 -21.64
C GLY A 131 0.55 -3.80 -22.07
N PHE A 132 -0.50 -4.58 -21.79
CA PHE A 132 -1.88 -4.19 -22.07
C PHE A 132 -2.82 -4.48 -20.89
N LEU A 133 -2.95 -5.72 -20.41
CA LEU A 133 -3.87 -6.05 -19.31
C LEU A 133 -3.50 -5.33 -17.98
N GLN A 134 -2.21 -5.09 -17.75
CA GLN A 134 -1.71 -4.39 -16.56
C GLN A 134 -1.54 -2.87 -16.76
N LEU A 135 -1.65 -2.34 -17.99
CA LEU A 135 -1.69 -0.90 -18.26
C LEU A 135 -3.11 -0.33 -18.36
N MET A 136 -4.09 -1.11 -18.81
CA MET A 136 -5.48 -0.69 -18.96
C MET A 136 -6.16 -0.42 -17.59
N VAL A 137 -6.94 0.67 -17.51
CA VAL A 137 -7.62 1.16 -16.29
C VAL A 137 -9.08 1.47 -16.59
N ASN A 138 -10.04 0.72 -16.04
CA ASN A 138 -11.48 0.95 -16.26
C ASN A 138 -11.85 1.08 -17.75
N GLY A 139 -11.31 0.20 -18.61
CA GLY A 139 -11.52 0.26 -20.07
C GLY A 139 -10.79 1.38 -20.81
N ARG A 140 -10.04 2.25 -20.10
CA ARG A 140 -9.16 3.28 -20.68
C ARG A 140 -7.77 2.75 -20.96
N MET A 141 -7.19 3.16 -22.09
CA MET A 141 -5.75 3.05 -22.37
C MET A 141 -5.06 4.38 -22.00
N PRO A 142 -4.14 4.43 -21.02
CA PRO A 142 -3.55 5.67 -20.54
C PRO A 142 -2.85 6.52 -21.60
N SER A 143 -3.09 7.83 -21.54
CA SER A 143 -2.47 8.84 -22.39
C SER A 143 -0.94 8.79 -22.36
N MET A 144 -0.35 8.49 -21.19
CA MET A 144 1.11 8.45 -20.99
C MET A 144 1.87 7.41 -21.84
N VAL A 145 1.18 6.43 -22.43
CA VAL A 145 1.76 5.43 -23.35
C VAL A 145 1.17 5.53 -24.77
N SER A 146 0.46 6.62 -25.08
CA SER A 146 -0.17 6.86 -26.39
C SER A 146 0.61 7.87 -27.26
N GLY A 147 1.73 8.40 -26.75
CA GLY A 147 2.60 9.35 -27.45
C GLY A 147 1.83 10.55 -28.00
N ARG A 148 2.07 10.90 -29.27
CA ARG A 148 1.45 12.10 -29.87
C ARG A 148 -0.04 11.97 -30.19
N SER A 149 -0.63 10.77 -30.09
CA SER A 149 -2.06 10.56 -30.43
C SER A 149 -3.03 11.22 -29.42
N ILE A 150 -2.57 11.55 -28.21
CA ILE A 150 -3.34 12.29 -27.19
C ILE A 150 -3.91 13.62 -27.69
N SER A 151 -3.31 14.17 -28.74
CA SER A 151 -3.68 15.43 -29.39
C SER A 151 -4.69 15.29 -30.55
N ARG A 152 -5.18 14.09 -30.87
CA ARG A 152 -6.06 13.89 -32.03
C ARG A 152 -7.51 14.22 -31.71
N ALA A 153 -8.17 15.01 -32.55
CA ALA A 153 -9.56 15.40 -32.32
C ALA A 153 -10.52 14.18 -32.33
N PRO A 154 -11.47 14.09 -31.38
CA PRO A 154 -12.48 13.04 -31.31
C PRO A 154 -13.15 12.75 -32.66
N GLY A 155 -13.21 11.47 -33.03
CA GLY A 155 -13.81 11.00 -34.27
C GLY A 155 -13.01 11.21 -35.56
N THR A 156 -11.84 11.88 -35.52
CA THR A 156 -10.94 12.00 -36.69
C THR A 156 -10.00 10.80 -36.87
N ASN A 157 -9.85 10.00 -35.82
CA ASN A 157 -8.98 8.84 -35.71
C ASN A 157 -9.55 7.87 -34.66
N ALA A 158 -9.04 6.64 -34.57
CA ALA A 158 -9.47 5.67 -33.55
C ALA A 158 -8.81 5.88 -32.18
N GLU A 159 -7.73 6.66 -32.11
CA GLU A 159 -6.86 6.83 -30.93
C GLU A 159 -6.94 8.27 -30.40
N THR A 160 -8.16 8.76 -30.09
CA THR A 160 -8.46 10.19 -29.85
C THR A 160 -8.80 10.55 -28.39
N THR A 161 -9.27 9.57 -27.62
CA THR A 161 -9.47 9.67 -26.17
C THR A 161 -9.09 8.34 -25.55
N GLU A 162 -8.79 8.29 -24.25
CA GLU A 162 -8.37 7.04 -23.60
C GLU A 162 -9.41 5.92 -23.70
N LEU A 163 -10.71 6.24 -23.84
CA LEU A 163 -11.79 5.27 -24.06
C LEU A 163 -11.89 4.79 -25.52
N GLU A 164 -11.64 5.64 -26.52
CA GLU A 164 -11.57 5.21 -27.93
C GLU A 164 -10.32 4.33 -28.16
N THR A 165 -9.15 4.77 -27.67
CA THR A 165 -7.91 3.98 -27.65
C THR A 165 -8.08 2.69 -26.82
N GLY A 166 -8.87 2.74 -25.75
CA GLY A 166 -9.30 1.58 -24.99
C GLY A 166 -10.17 0.61 -25.79
N LYS A 167 -11.16 1.10 -26.55
CA LYS A 167 -12.01 0.30 -27.44
C LYS A 167 -11.19 -0.41 -28.53
N GLU A 168 -10.19 0.25 -29.12
CA GLU A 168 -9.23 -0.40 -30.02
C GLU A 168 -8.43 -1.49 -29.31
N THR A 169 -7.98 -1.24 -28.07
CA THR A 169 -7.32 -2.25 -27.24
C THR A 169 -8.21 -3.47 -27.01
N LEU A 170 -9.49 -3.28 -26.63
CA LEU A 170 -10.47 -4.36 -26.49
C LEU A 170 -10.66 -5.14 -27.81
N ALA A 171 -10.74 -4.44 -28.95
CA ALA A 171 -10.87 -5.04 -30.27
C ALA A 171 -9.63 -5.84 -30.70
N ASN A 172 -8.43 -5.42 -30.28
CA ASN A 172 -7.17 -6.11 -30.56
C ASN A 172 -6.96 -7.34 -29.67
N LEU A 173 -7.20 -7.18 -28.36
CA LEU A 173 -7.13 -8.26 -27.38
C LEU A 173 -8.12 -9.39 -27.70
N THR A 174 -9.38 -9.07 -28.03
CA THR A 174 -10.38 -10.09 -28.36
C THR A 174 -10.14 -10.76 -29.71
N LEU A 175 -9.52 -10.08 -30.68
CA LEU A 175 -9.13 -10.65 -31.97
C LEU A 175 -7.98 -11.67 -31.84
N ILE A 176 -6.99 -11.42 -30.99
CA ILE A 176 -5.85 -12.34 -30.80
C ILE A 176 -6.11 -13.44 -29.77
N ALA A 177 -7.13 -13.28 -28.90
CA ALA A 177 -7.44 -14.20 -27.80
C ALA A 177 -7.53 -15.69 -28.19
N GLU A 178 -8.09 -16.01 -29.36
CA GLU A 178 -8.19 -17.39 -29.86
C GLU A 178 -6.84 -18.05 -30.18
N ALA A 179 -5.78 -17.25 -30.41
CA ALA A 179 -4.42 -17.74 -30.59
C ALA A 179 -3.61 -17.81 -29.27
N THR A 180 -4.18 -17.36 -28.14
CA THR A 180 -3.48 -17.33 -26.85
C THR A 180 -3.68 -18.64 -26.05
N PRO A 181 -2.74 -19.00 -25.14
CA PRO A 181 -2.94 -20.10 -24.20
C PRO A 181 -4.23 -19.92 -23.40
N ALA A 182 -4.96 -21.01 -23.11
CA ALA A 182 -6.30 -20.95 -22.53
C ALA A 182 -6.41 -20.11 -21.22
N THR A 183 -5.35 -20.07 -20.42
CA THR A 183 -5.26 -19.21 -19.22
C THR A 183 -5.23 -17.72 -19.56
N LEU A 184 -4.46 -17.33 -20.58
CA LEU A 184 -4.41 -15.95 -21.06
C LEU A 184 -5.70 -15.58 -21.81
N LYS A 185 -6.27 -16.50 -22.59
CA LYS A 185 -7.58 -16.32 -23.24
C LYS A 185 -8.66 -15.96 -22.22
N GLN A 186 -8.77 -16.73 -21.14
CA GLN A 186 -9.75 -16.44 -20.08
C GLN A 186 -9.42 -15.13 -19.35
N LYS A 187 -8.14 -14.83 -19.09
CA LYS A 187 -7.72 -13.55 -18.48
C LYS A 187 -8.11 -12.34 -19.35
N ILE A 188 -7.96 -12.43 -20.67
CA ILE A 188 -8.40 -11.41 -21.63
C ILE A 188 -9.92 -11.24 -21.55
N TYR A 189 -10.70 -12.31 -21.68
CA TYR A 189 -12.16 -12.21 -21.68
C TYR A 189 -12.72 -11.71 -20.33
N GLN A 190 -12.11 -12.12 -19.21
CA GLN A 190 -12.45 -11.61 -17.89
C GLN A 190 -12.17 -10.11 -17.77
N ALA A 191 -10.98 -9.65 -18.18
CA ALA A 191 -10.62 -8.23 -18.12
C ALA A 191 -11.52 -7.36 -19.01
N VAL A 192 -11.78 -7.80 -20.24
CA VAL A 192 -12.73 -7.13 -21.17
C VAL A 192 -14.12 -7.01 -20.53
N ALA A 193 -14.62 -8.07 -19.90
CA ALA A 193 -15.92 -8.04 -19.24
C ALA A 193 -15.94 -7.14 -17.99
N THR A 194 -14.90 -7.19 -17.15
CA THR A 194 -14.75 -6.30 -15.99
C THR A 194 -14.75 -4.84 -16.43
N TRP A 195 -13.97 -4.46 -17.45
CA TRP A 195 -13.87 -3.08 -17.92
C TRP A 195 -15.19 -2.54 -18.49
N VAL A 196 -15.88 -3.34 -19.30
CA VAL A 196 -17.20 -2.94 -19.85
C VAL A 196 -18.23 -2.78 -18.72
N ALA A 197 -18.20 -3.65 -17.71
CA ALA A 197 -19.09 -3.55 -16.54
C ALA A 197 -18.74 -2.36 -15.62
N GLN A 198 -17.46 -2.06 -15.40
CA GLN A 198 -16.99 -0.90 -14.64
C GLN A 198 -17.42 0.42 -15.29
N VAL A 199 -17.30 0.53 -16.61
CA VAL A 199 -17.70 1.72 -17.38
C VAL A 199 -19.23 1.86 -17.42
N GLY A 200 -19.93 0.77 -17.75
CA GLY A 200 -21.38 0.73 -17.83
C GLY A 200 -21.94 1.67 -18.91
N GLU A 201 -23.10 2.25 -18.65
CA GLU A 201 -23.80 3.16 -19.59
C GLU A 201 -23.06 4.47 -19.90
N ARG A 202 -21.95 4.75 -19.19
CA ARG A 202 -21.14 5.97 -19.34
C ARG A 202 -20.39 6.05 -20.68
N TYR A 203 -20.15 4.92 -21.35
CA TYR A 203 -19.59 4.87 -22.69
C TYR A 203 -20.00 3.58 -23.42
N ASN A 204 -20.45 3.73 -24.67
CA ASN A 204 -20.97 2.62 -25.45
C ASN A 204 -19.88 1.95 -26.32
N PHE A 205 -19.26 0.89 -25.83
CA PHE A 205 -18.31 0.07 -26.59
C PHE A 205 -18.89 -0.59 -27.86
N TYR A 206 -20.21 -0.58 -28.05
CA TYR A 206 -20.87 -1.02 -29.28
C TYR A 206 -21.12 0.10 -30.30
N ASP A 207 -20.85 1.37 -29.96
CA ASP A 207 -20.96 2.47 -30.93
C ASP A 207 -19.70 2.58 -31.80
N LYS A 208 -19.92 2.75 -33.11
CA LYS A 208 -18.88 2.82 -34.15
C LYS A 208 -17.78 1.75 -33.96
N PRO A 209 -18.11 0.44 -33.92
CA PRO A 209 -17.10 -0.60 -33.81
C PRO A 209 -16.25 -0.63 -35.09
N ARG A 210 -14.92 -0.73 -34.94
CA ARG A 210 -13.94 -0.71 -36.04
C ARG A 210 -14.31 -1.62 -37.22
N ASP A 211 -14.71 -2.84 -36.89
CA ASP A 211 -15.06 -3.89 -37.85
C ASP A 211 -15.99 -4.93 -37.17
N TYR A 212 -16.56 -5.83 -37.98
CA TYR A 212 -17.45 -6.89 -37.47
C TYR A 212 -16.71 -7.88 -36.54
N ALA A 213 -15.40 -8.06 -36.71
CA ALA A 213 -14.61 -8.94 -35.85
C ALA A 213 -14.46 -8.36 -34.44
N ALA A 214 -14.25 -7.04 -34.30
CA ALA A 214 -14.27 -6.33 -33.02
C ALA A 214 -15.64 -6.48 -32.31
N LEU A 215 -16.75 -6.28 -33.04
CA LEU A 215 -18.10 -6.44 -32.52
C LEU A 215 -18.37 -7.89 -32.05
N ASN A 216 -17.91 -8.89 -32.80
CA ASN A 216 -18.07 -10.29 -32.44
C ASN A 216 -17.14 -10.71 -31.29
N GLY A 217 -15.89 -10.24 -31.29
CA GLY A 217 -14.90 -10.50 -30.24
C GLY A 217 -15.36 -9.96 -28.88
N LEU A 218 -15.90 -8.74 -28.84
CA LEU A 218 -16.50 -8.14 -27.65
C LEU A 218 -17.66 -8.98 -27.11
N LYS A 219 -18.61 -9.39 -27.97
CA LYS A 219 -19.73 -10.25 -27.58
C LYS A 219 -19.27 -11.63 -27.09
N THR A 220 -18.26 -12.20 -27.74
CA THR A 220 -17.67 -13.49 -27.37
C THR A 220 -17.01 -13.42 -26.00
N ALA A 221 -16.22 -12.38 -25.73
CA ALA A 221 -15.59 -12.15 -24.44
C ALA A 221 -16.64 -12.01 -23.33
N LEU A 222 -17.68 -11.19 -23.53
CA LEU A 222 -18.75 -10.99 -22.55
C LEU A 222 -19.58 -12.25 -22.28
N HIS A 223 -19.73 -13.14 -23.26
CA HIS A 223 -20.42 -14.43 -23.11
C HIS A 223 -19.54 -15.53 -22.48
N GLN A 224 -18.22 -15.50 -22.70
CA GLN A 224 -17.29 -16.52 -22.18
C GLN A 224 -16.57 -16.09 -20.88
N ALA A 225 -16.72 -14.85 -20.46
CA ALA A 225 -16.24 -14.36 -19.17
C ALA A 225 -16.91 -15.12 -18.01
N THR A 226 -16.13 -15.36 -16.96
CA THR A 226 -16.57 -16.05 -15.75
C THR A 226 -17.09 -15.06 -14.70
N ALA A 227 -17.94 -15.53 -13.79
CA ALA A 227 -18.50 -14.70 -12.73
C ALA A 227 -17.47 -14.45 -11.62
N GLN A 228 -16.72 -13.35 -11.73
CA GLN A 228 -15.73 -12.89 -10.75
C GLN A 228 -15.75 -11.36 -10.63
N LYS A 229 -15.24 -10.83 -9.51
CA LYS A 229 -15.13 -9.37 -9.23
C LYS A 229 -13.65 -8.96 -9.20
N ASP A 230 -12.95 -9.27 -10.28
CA ASP A 230 -11.50 -9.17 -10.36
C ASP A 230 -11.10 -7.89 -11.10
N ASP A 231 -10.81 -6.83 -10.34
CA ASP A 231 -9.79 -5.87 -10.73
C ASP A 231 -8.46 -6.36 -10.15
N VAL A 232 -7.59 -6.90 -11.00
CA VAL A 232 -6.30 -7.44 -10.59
C VAL A 232 -5.36 -6.30 -10.24
N SER A 233 -5.31 -6.01 -8.93
CA SER A 233 -4.37 -5.05 -8.36
C SER A 233 -2.93 -5.43 -8.74
N SER A 234 -2.16 -4.45 -9.19
CA SER A 234 -0.86 -4.68 -9.82
C SER A 234 0.00 -3.42 -9.76
N LEU A 235 1.26 -3.55 -9.34
CA LEU A 235 2.24 -2.47 -9.45
C LEU A 235 3.39 -2.89 -10.38
N ASN A 236 3.56 -2.17 -11.48
CA ASN A 236 4.63 -2.38 -12.45
C ASN A 236 5.45 -1.11 -12.68
N ILE A 237 6.78 -1.27 -12.69
CA ILE A 237 7.74 -0.26 -13.11
C ILE A 237 8.33 -0.72 -14.44
N TYR A 238 7.96 -0.02 -15.51
CA TYR A 238 8.36 -0.31 -16.88
C TYR A 238 9.67 0.43 -17.19
N GLY A 239 10.76 -0.10 -16.65
CA GLY A 239 12.10 0.50 -16.71
C GLY A 239 12.63 0.70 -18.13
N ALA A 240 12.15 -0.07 -19.11
CA ALA A 240 12.53 0.11 -20.51
C ALA A 240 11.84 1.32 -21.20
N MET A 241 10.75 1.86 -20.63
CA MET A 241 10.02 3.02 -21.19
C MET A 241 9.76 4.16 -20.19
N ASP A 242 10.42 4.15 -19.03
CA ASP A 242 10.30 5.18 -17.98
C ASP A 242 8.84 5.47 -17.58
N ARG A 243 8.06 4.40 -17.36
CA ARG A 243 6.67 4.47 -16.90
C ARG A 243 6.44 3.66 -15.63
N VAL A 244 5.46 4.06 -14.83
CA VAL A 244 4.92 3.26 -13.72
C VAL A 244 3.41 3.17 -13.85
N MET A 245 2.83 2.02 -13.51
CA MET A 245 1.40 1.87 -13.28
C MET A 245 1.16 1.07 -11.99
N GLN A 246 0.47 1.68 -11.02
CA GLN A 246 -0.15 1.01 -9.89
C GLN A 246 -1.66 0.90 -10.14
N LYS A 247 -2.27 -0.24 -9.84
CA LYS A 247 -3.71 -0.44 -9.77
C LYS A 247 -4.08 -1.03 -8.42
N THR A 248 -5.05 -0.42 -7.75
CA THR A 248 -5.66 -0.90 -6.50
C THR A 248 -7.16 -1.15 -6.76
N PRO A 249 -7.93 -1.73 -5.82
CA PRO A 249 -9.36 -1.95 -6.00
C PRO A 249 -10.23 -0.67 -6.05
N THR A 250 -9.64 0.52 -5.87
CA THR A 250 -10.36 1.81 -5.76
C THR A 250 -9.82 2.92 -6.66
N HIS A 251 -8.56 2.83 -7.10
CA HIS A 251 -7.89 3.83 -7.93
C HIS A 251 -6.65 3.24 -8.65
N ALA A 252 -6.11 3.97 -9.62
CA ALA A 252 -4.85 3.64 -10.28
C ALA A 252 -3.97 4.89 -10.43
N VAL A 253 -2.65 4.69 -10.41
CA VAL A 253 -1.62 5.74 -10.46
C VAL A 253 -0.65 5.45 -11.60
N GLY A 254 -0.71 6.26 -12.65
CA GLY A 254 0.31 6.31 -13.69
C GLY A 254 1.39 7.34 -13.37
N ILE A 255 2.65 7.09 -13.75
CA ILE A 255 3.72 8.11 -13.71
C ILE A 255 4.48 8.10 -15.04
N ALA A 256 4.64 9.28 -15.64
CA ALA A 256 5.39 9.52 -16.86
C ALA A 256 6.70 10.27 -16.59
N MET A 257 7.81 9.65 -16.96
CA MET A 257 9.18 10.16 -16.78
C MET A 257 9.96 10.08 -18.12
N TYR A 258 11.16 10.67 -18.18
CA TYR A 258 12.09 10.52 -19.31
C TYR A 258 13.55 10.60 -18.83
N SER A 259 14.47 9.98 -19.58
CA SER A 259 15.87 9.75 -19.17
C SER A 259 16.84 9.95 -20.35
N ASN A 260 18.05 9.43 -20.25
CA ASN A 260 18.94 9.25 -21.40
C ASN A 260 18.50 8.10 -22.34
N ARG A 261 17.54 7.25 -21.94
CA ARG A 261 16.95 6.17 -22.75
C ARG A 261 15.79 6.70 -23.57
N ILE A 262 14.79 7.28 -22.90
CA ILE A 262 13.49 7.73 -23.41
C ILE A 262 13.42 9.25 -23.53
N ALA A 263 12.69 9.76 -24.52
CA ALA A 263 12.52 11.20 -24.74
C ALA A 263 11.30 11.79 -24.02
N ASN A 264 11.36 13.10 -23.79
CA ASN A 264 10.35 13.92 -23.13
C ASN A 264 8.94 13.77 -23.75
N PHE A 265 8.77 14.11 -25.02
CA PHE A 265 7.52 13.99 -25.75
C PHE A 265 7.77 13.93 -27.27
N GLU A 266 6.81 13.39 -28.02
CA GLU A 266 6.82 13.46 -29.49
C GLU A 266 5.89 14.55 -30.00
N TYR A 267 6.43 15.45 -30.80
CA TYR A 267 5.73 16.30 -31.76
C TYR A 267 6.13 15.87 -33.16
N GLY A 268 5.15 15.52 -34.00
CA GLY A 268 5.42 14.95 -35.32
C GLY A 268 4.21 15.09 -36.24
N ASN A 269 4.44 15.38 -37.53
CA ASN A 269 3.38 15.69 -38.50
C ASN A 269 2.44 16.84 -38.10
N THR A 270 2.87 17.77 -37.23
CA THR A 270 2.04 18.78 -36.54
C THR A 270 1.03 18.23 -35.52
N GLU A 271 1.10 16.94 -35.17
CA GLU A 271 0.41 16.37 -34.01
C GLU A 271 1.19 16.69 -32.71
N ASN A 272 0.49 17.17 -31.66
CA ASN A 272 0.94 17.25 -30.25
C ASN A 272 1.89 18.41 -29.89
N SER A 273 1.56 19.64 -30.31
CA SER A 273 2.45 20.82 -30.19
C SER A 273 2.75 21.25 -28.75
N HIS A 274 1.83 21.10 -27.80
CA HIS A 274 1.96 21.66 -26.43
C HIS A 274 2.30 20.62 -25.35
N ALA A 275 2.78 19.43 -25.73
CA ALA A 275 3.04 18.33 -24.79
C ALA A 275 4.37 18.42 -24.01
N TRP A 276 4.99 19.60 -23.93
CA TRP A 276 6.36 19.83 -23.43
C TRP A 276 6.69 19.16 -22.08
N HIS A 277 5.72 19.14 -21.16
CA HIS A 277 5.90 18.67 -19.78
C HIS A 277 5.23 17.32 -19.50
N THR A 278 4.71 16.62 -20.54
CA THR A 278 3.93 15.37 -20.38
C THR A 278 4.71 14.18 -19.79
N ALA A 279 6.04 14.30 -19.66
CA ALA A 279 6.91 13.35 -18.98
C ALA A 279 7.85 13.98 -17.93
N ASP A 280 7.62 15.22 -17.47
CA ASP A 280 8.44 15.89 -16.44
C ASP A 280 8.17 15.37 -15.00
N GLY A 281 7.93 14.06 -14.88
CA GLY A 281 7.38 13.43 -13.67
C GLY A 281 5.88 13.65 -13.55
N MET A 282 5.14 13.55 -14.65
CA MET A 282 3.68 13.75 -14.65
C MET A 282 2.97 12.57 -14.00
N VAL A 283 2.07 12.85 -13.04
CA VAL A 283 1.28 11.86 -12.31
C VAL A 283 -0.15 11.81 -12.88
N TYR A 284 -0.65 10.60 -13.10
CA TYR A 284 -1.98 10.33 -13.63
C TYR A 284 -2.81 9.59 -12.58
N LEU A 285 -3.64 10.30 -11.82
CA LEU A 285 -4.54 9.70 -10.83
C LEU A 285 -5.90 9.36 -11.44
N TYR A 286 -6.15 8.07 -11.61
CA TYR A 286 -7.39 7.50 -12.10
C TYR A 286 -8.25 6.98 -10.96
N ASN A 287 -9.52 7.36 -10.92
CA ASN A 287 -10.54 6.81 -10.03
C ASN A 287 -11.83 6.55 -10.84
N ASN A 288 -13.00 6.52 -10.20
CA ASN A 288 -14.28 6.27 -10.87
C ASN A 288 -14.71 7.40 -11.83
N ASP A 289 -14.05 8.55 -11.79
CA ASP A 289 -14.20 9.66 -12.74
C ASP A 289 -13.59 9.29 -14.10
N LEU A 290 -14.48 9.14 -15.10
CA LEU A 290 -14.11 8.86 -16.49
C LEU A 290 -13.91 10.13 -17.33
N ASN A 291 -14.16 11.32 -16.77
CA ASN A 291 -14.00 12.60 -17.48
C ASN A 291 -12.58 13.16 -17.35
N GLN A 292 -11.91 12.92 -16.22
CA GLN A 292 -10.47 13.18 -16.07
C GLN A 292 -9.68 12.40 -17.14
N PHE A 293 -8.82 13.12 -17.88
CA PHE A 293 -8.13 12.66 -19.10
C PHE A 293 -9.05 12.25 -20.28
N GLY A 294 -10.35 12.57 -20.20
CA GLY A 294 -11.35 12.31 -21.23
C GLY A 294 -11.43 13.36 -22.33
N GLU A 295 -12.59 13.43 -23.00
CA GLU A 295 -12.79 14.27 -24.18
C GLU A 295 -12.55 15.77 -23.90
N GLY A 296 -11.69 16.39 -24.71
CA GLY A 296 -11.34 17.81 -24.58
C GLY A 296 -10.33 18.13 -23.49
N TYR A 297 -9.96 17.20 -22.60
CA TYR A 297 -8.98 17.44 -21.53
C TYR A 297 -7.69 18.06 -22.08
N TRP A 298 -7.10 17.43 -23.10
CA TRP A 298 -5.86 17.88 -23.73
C TRP A 298 -5.97 19.21 -24.48
N ALA A 299 -7.17 19.60 -24.90
CA ALA A 299 -7.45 20.88 -25.56
C ALA A 299 -7.71 22.04 -24.57
N THR A 300 -7.94 21.76 -23.28
CA THR A 300 -8.27 22.80 -22.28
C THR A 300 -7.37 22.84 -21.05
N VAL A 301 -6.61 21.78 -20.76
CA VAL A 301 -5.64 21.76 -19.64
C VAL A 301 -4.59 22.88 -19.80
N ASP A 302 -3.95 23.29 -18.71
CA ASP A 302 -2.73 24.12 -18.84
C ASP A 302 -1.52 23.21 -19.04
N PRO A 303 -0.86 23.23 -20.23
CA PRO A 303 0.29 22.37 -20.51
C PRO A 303 1.50 22.71 -19.62
N TYR A 304 1.58 23.93 -19.07
CA TYR A 304 2.61 24.33 -18.11
C TYR A 304 2.29 23.88 -16.68
N ARG A 305 1.11 23.31 -16.42
CA ARG A 305 0.71 22.88 -15.07
C ARG A 305 0.13 21.45 -15.05
N LEU A 306 0.85 20.49 -15.64
CA LEU A 306 0.46 19.09 -15.61
C LEU A 306 0.76 18.47 -14.21
N PRO A 307 -0.15 17.66 -13.62
CA PRO A 307 -0.02 17.15 -12.25
C PRO A 307 1.31 16.44 -11.98
N GLY A 308 1.89 16.63 -10.78
CA GLY A 308 3.14 15.98 -10.36
C GLY A 308 4.44 16.60 -10.91
N THR A 309 4.37 17.36 -12.00
CA THR A 309 5.56 17.89 -12.70
C THR A 309 6.31 18.95 -11.89
N THR A 310 7.60 19.13 -12.18
CA THR A 310 8.40 20.29 -11.73
C THR A 310 8.91 21.00 -12.98
N VAL A 311 8.59 22.27 -13.14
CA VAL A 311 8.68 22.98 -14.42
C VAL A 311 9.23 24.40 -14.27
N ASP A 312 9.77 24.93 -15.35
CA ASP A 312 10.05 26.36 -15.55
C ASP A 312 9.00 26.86 -16.55
N THR A 313 8.20 27.84 -16.11
CA THR A 313 6.99 28.32 -16.81
C THR A 313 7.27 29.33 -17.93
N VAL A 314 8.51 29.43 -18.40
CA VAL A 314 8.87 30.22 -19.59
C VAL A 314 8.08 29.75 -20.82
N SER A 315 7.56 30.70 -21.60
CA SER A 315 6.75 30.39 -22.78
C SER A 315 7.55 29.65 -23.85
N LEU A 316 7.03 28.50 -24.30
CA LEU A 316 7.63 27.60 -25.27
C LEU A 316 6.87 27.66 -26.62
N PRO A 317 7.58 27.69 -27.76
CA PRO A 317 6.97 27.49 -29.08
C PRO A 317 6.41 26.07 -29.29
N ASP A 318 5.44 25.93 -30.18
CA ASP A 318 4.88 24.65 -30.64
C ASP A 318 5.98 23.61 -30.96
N GLY A 319 5.92 22.46 -30.28
CA GLY A 319 6.85 21.35 -30.46
C GLY A 319 8.27 21.61 -30.00
N ALA A 320 8.55 22.75 -29.35
CA ALA A 320 9.89 23.12 -28.90
C ALA A 320 10.53 21.98 -28.10
N LYS A 321 11.70 21.54 -28.55
CA LYS A 321 12.51 20.52 -27.90
C LYS A 321 11.84 19.14 -27.74
N SER A 322 10.83 18.83 -28.55
CA SER A 322 10.39 17.44 -28.79
C SER A 322 11.58 16.53 -29.06
N SER A 323 11.43 15.25 -28.71
CA SER A 323 12.46 14.21 -28.92
C SER A 323 13.76 14.43 -28.12
N SER A 324 13.74 15.33 -27.11
CA SER A 324 14.88 15.56 -26.24
C SER A 324 14.95 14.48 -25.15
N LYS A 325 16.16 13.97 -24.92
CA LYS A 325 16.46 13.03 -23.85
C LYS A 325 17.22 13.74 -22.72
N SER A 326 16.99 13.36 -21.48
CA SER A 326 17.73 13.88 -20.32
C SER A 326 19.19 13.42 -20.40
N PRO A 327 20.17 14.19 -19.85
CA PRO A 327 21.50 13.64 -19.60
C PRO A 327 21.51 12.57 -18.49
N GLN A 328 20.44 12.48 -17.69
CA GLN A 328 20.37 11.59 -16.52
C GLN A 328 19.92 10.18 -16.88
N ALA A 329 20.63 9.19 -16.33
CA ALA A 329 20.24 7.78 -16.41
C ALA A 329 19.27 7.36 -15.30
N TRP A 330 19.36 7.97 -14.12
CA TRP A 330 18.60 7.60 -12.91
C TRP A 330 17.13 7.99 -13.06
N VAL A 331 16.34 7.06 -13.59
CA VAL A 331 14.88 7.15 -13.74
C VAL A 331 14.31 5.74 -13.63
N GLY A 332 13.29 5.53 -12.82
CA GLY A 332 12.71 4.20 -12.58
C GLY A 332 12.39 4.00 -11.10
N GLY A 333 12.61 2.79 -10.57
CA GLY A 333 12.35 2.52 -9.15
C GLY A 333 12.39 1.04 -8.78
N ALA A 334 12.08 0.76 -7.52
CA ALA A 334 11.91 -0.60 -6.98
C ALA A 334 10.46 -0.83 -6.53
N THR A 335 9.94 -2.04 -6.74
CA THR A 335 8.62 -2.46 -6.25
C THR A 335 8.59 -3.91 -5.81
N ASP A 336 7.87 -4.22 -4.72
CA ASP A 336 7.57 -5.59 -4.28
C ASP A 336 6.30 -6.18 -4.94
N GLY A 337 5.66 -5.41 -5.84
CA GLY A 337 4.37 -5.72 -6.47
C GLY A 337 3.17 -5.09 -5.75
N THR A 338 3.35 -4.56 -4.53
CA THR A 338 2.31 -3.86 -3.75
C THR A 338 2.66 -2.41 -3.47
N THR A 339 3.89 -2.12 -3.04
CA THR A 339 4.40 -0.76 -2.84
C THR A 339 5.56 -0.47 -3.79
N ALA A 340 5.86 0.81 -4.03
CA ALA A 340 6.99 1.19 -4.90
C ALA A 340 7.74 2.44 -4.43
N SER A 341 9.07 2.40 -4.54
CA SER A 341 9.96 3.55 -4.44
C SER A 341 10.37 3.96 -5.86
N VAL A 342 9.77 5.02 -6.38
CA VAL A 342 9.93 5.50 -7.77
C VAL A 342 10.62 6.85 -7.77
N GLY A 343 11.50 7.14 -8.72
CA GLY A 343 12.14 8.44 -8.84
C GLY A 343 12.65 8.80 -10.23
N MET A 344 12.89 10.09 -10.41
CA MET A 344 13.42 10.72 -11.62
C MET A 344 14.41 11.84 -11.27
N ALA A 345 15.63 11.74 -11.80
CA ALA A 345 16.56 12.88 -11.83
C ALA A 345 16.20 13.79 -13.02
N LEU A 346 15.37 14.81 -12.75
CA LEU A 346 14.94 15.80 -13.75
C LEU A 346 16.10 16.72 -14.13
N ASN A 347 16.33 16.94 -15.43
CA ASN A 347 17.40 17.82 -15.90
C ASN A 347 17.11 18.37 -17.31
N LYS A 348 16.53 19.58 -17.36
CA LYS A 348 16.06 20.23 -18.60
C LYS A 348 17.17 20.81 -19.49
N VAL A 349 18.46 20.54 -19.20
CA VAL A 349 19.60 21.19 -19.90
C VAL A 349 19.63 20.93 -21.41
N ASN A 350 19.25 19.74 -21.88
CA ASN A 350 19.18 19.42 -23.31
C ASN A 350 18.01 20.16 -23.99
N GLU A 351 16.98 20.51 -23.22
CA GLU A 351 15.86 21.35 -23.64
C GLU A 351 16.19 22.86 -23.55
N GLY A 352 17.37 23.23 -23.05
CA GLY A 352 17.86 24.61 -23.01
C GLY A 352 17.44 25.41 -21.78
N GLN A 353 16.79 24.76 -20.80
CA GLN A 353 16.51 25.34 -19.49
C GLN A 353 17.53 24.83 -18.46
N ASN A 354 17.81 25.57 -17.41
CA ASN A 354 18.77 25.16 -16.36
C ASN A 354 18.12 24.40 -15.20
N LEU A 355 16.82 24.11 -15.27
CA LEU A 355 16.07 23.44 -14.21
C LEU A 355 16.54 22.00 -13.98
N GLN A 356 16.87 21.70 -12.73
CA GLN A 356 17.26 20.38 -12.24
C GLN A 356 16.54 20.08 -10.92
N ALA A 357 16.13 18.83 -10.70
CA ALA A 357 15.50 18.38 -9.46
C ALA A 357 15.63 16.87 -9.24
N MET A 358 15.74 16.42 -7.99
CA MET A 358 15.50 15.04 -7.62
C MET A 358 14.03 14.87 -7.22
N LYS A 359 13.29 14.05 -7.96
CA LYS A 359 11.86 13.80 -7.76
C LYS A 359 11.64 12.34 -7.34
N SER A 360 10.87 12.12 -6.28
CA SER A 360 10.53 10.79 -5.77
C SER A 360 9.03 10.67 -5.49
N TRP A 361 8.50 9.48 -5.75
CA TRP A 361 7.13 9.06 -5.46
C TRP A 361 7.19 7.72 -4.73
N PHE A 362 6.61 7.66 -3.54
CA PHE A 362 6.42 6.42 -2.79
C PHE A 362 4.95 6.03 -2.88
N LEU A 363 4.69 4.91 -3.56
CA LEU A 363 3.35 4.39 -3.80
C LEU A 363 2.99 3.38 -2.72
N LEU A 364 1.91 3.67 -1.97
CA LEU A 364 1.27 2.80 -0.99
C LEU A 364 -0.16 2.48 -1.44
N ASP A 365 -0.91 1.67 -0.67
CA ASP A 365 -2.27 1.24 -1.04
C ASP A 365 -3.34 2.36 -0.97
N ASP A 366 -3.13 3.42 -0.17
CA ASP A 366 -4.08 4.53 0.00
C ASP A 366 -3.45 5.94 -0.11
N GLN A 367 -2.14 6.03 -0.36
CA GLN A 367 -1.35 7.26 -0.29
C GLN A 367 -0.20 7.25 -1.31
N ILE A 368 0.02 8.41 -1.94
CA ILE A 368 1.20 8.72 -2.76
C ILE A 368 2.01 9.76 -1.98
N ILE A 369 3.23 9.43 -1.51
CA ILE A 369 4.11 10.40 -0.85
C ILE A 369 5.07 10.95 -1.91
N ASN A 370 5.02 12.26 -2.16
CA ASN A 370 5.74 12.94 -3.21
C ASN A 370 6.84 13.81 -2.58
N LEU A 371 8.11 13.45 -2.81
CA LEU A 371 9.27 14.22 -2.35
C LEU A 371 10.00 14.88 -3.51
N GLY A 372 10.44 16.12 -3.30
CA GLY A 372 11.33 16.86 -4.20
C GLY A 372 12.50 17.46 -3.43
N ALA A 373 13.71 17.35 -3.97
CA ALA A 373 14.92 17.92 -3.38
C ALA A 373 15.90 18.39 -4.45
N ASN A 374 16.90 19.18 -4.02
CA ASN A 374 17.93 19.73 -4.90
C ASN A 374 17.33 20.43 -6.14
N ILE A 375 16.22 21.14 -5.96
CA ILE A 375 15.59 21.92 -7.02
C ILE A 375 16.45 23.15 -7.26
N ASN A 376 17.02 23.27 -8.46
CA ASN A 376 17.89 24.38 -8.83
C ASN A 376 17.48 24.91 -10.21
N GLY A 377 17.45 26.23 -10.37
CA GLY A 377 17.19 26.87 -11.65
C GLY A 377 17.08 28.40 -11.54
N THR A 378 17.07 29.05 -12.71
CA THR A 378 16.95 30.51 -12.85
C THR A 378 16.32 30.81 -14.20
N THR A 379 15.19 31.51 -14.20
CA THR A 379 14.35 31.78 -15.38
C THR A 379 13.87 33.25 -15.39
N ALA A 380 13.25 33.67 -16.49
CA ALA A 380 12.52 34.93 -16.59
C ALA A 380 11.01 34.80 -16.25
N ALA A 381 10.53 33.57 -16.03
CA ALA A 381 9.20 33.25 -15.51
C ALA A 381 9.31 32.76 -14.05
N ASP A 382 8.54 31.74 -13.64
CA ASP A 382 8.66 31.10 -12.33
C ASP A 382 8.96 29.60 -12.46
N ILE A 383 9.69 29.04 -11.48
CA ILE A 383 9.81 27.59 -11.29
C ILE A 383 8.71 27.12 -10.34
N GLU A 384 7.98 26.09 -10.75
CA GLU A 384 6.84 25.54 -10.02
C GLU A 384 6.99 24.03 -9.79
N THR A 385 6.27 23.51 -8.80
CA THR A 385 5.93 22.09 -8.77
C THR A 385 4.43 21.95 -8.63
N ILE A 386 3.84 21.22 -9.56
CA ILE A 386 2.40 21.03 -9.64
C ILE A 386 2.04 19.86 -8.73
N ILE A 387 1.15 20.12 -7.79
CA ILE A 387 0.59 19.10 -6.89
C ILE A 387 -0.54 18.38 -7.62
N ASP A 388 -1.48 19.14 -8.18
CA ASP A 388 -2.46 18.64 -9.15
C ASP A 388 -2.99 19.78 -10.03
N GLN A 389 -3.59 19.41 -11.17
CA GLN A 389 -4.46 20.22 -12.00
C GLN A 389 -5.64 19.35 -12.42
N ARG A 390 -6.55 19.15 -11.46
CA ARG A 390 -7.67 18.21 -11.55
C ARG A 390 -8.82 18.84 -12.31
N GLN A 391 -9.41 18.13 -13.27
CA GLN A 391 -10.66 18.55 -13.91
C GLN A 391 -11.81 18.39 -12.91
N ILE A 392 -12.65 19.41 -12.77
CA ILE A 392 -13.75 19.46 -11.81
C ILE A 392 -15.06 19.95 -12.45
N ASN A 393 -16.20 19.54 -11.87
CA ASN A 393 -17.49 20.12 -12.18
C ASN A 393 -17.89 21.10 -11.05
N PRO A 394 -17.82 22.43 -11.25
CA PRO A 394 -18.08 23.39 -10.18
C PRO A 394 -19.55 23.42 -9.70
N ALA A 395 -20.47 22.70 -10.35
CA ALA A 395 -21.83 22.49 -9.85
C ALA A 395 -21.95 21.33 -8.84
N THR A 396 -20.96 20.43 -8.78
CA THR A 396 -21.00 19.19 -7.96
C THR A 396 -19.70 18.90 -7.21
N THR A 397 -18.72 19.81 -7.26
CA THR A 397 -17.43 19.70 -6.58
C THR A 397 -17.33 20.80 -5.52
N GLN A 398 -17.03 20.41 -4.28
CA GLN A 398 -16.70 21.31 -3.18
C GLN A 398 -15.23 21.12 -2.81
N MET A 399 -14.44 22.19 -2.83
CA MET A 399 -13.09 22.14 -2.29
C MET A 399 -13.08 22.57 -0.83
N THR A 400 -12.25 21.90 -0.02
CA THR A 400 -11.95 22.28 1.36
C THR A 400 -10.47 22.65 1.43
N VAL A 401 -10.12 23.76 2.07
CA VAL A 401 -8.74 24.20 2.34
C VAL A 401 -8.58 24.40 3.83
N ASP A 402 -7.60 23.71 4.43
CA ASP A 402 -7.28 23.81 5.86
C ASP A 402 -8.47 23.56 6.82
N GLY A 403 -9.49 22.83 6.35
CA GLY A 403 -10.72 22.55 7.10
C GLY A 403 -11.78 23.65 7.03
N GLN A 404 -11.70 24.57 6.07
CA GLN A 404 -12.76 25.52 5.69
C GLN A 404 -13.17 25.29 4.23
N VAL A 405 -14.45 25.50 3.90
CA VAL A 405 -14.92 25.41 2.51
C VAL A 405 -14.27 26.52 1.68
N TYR A 406 -13.68 26.16 0.56
CA TYR A 406 -13.01 27.10 -0.35
C TYR A 406 -13.98 28.14 -0.90
N THR A 407 -13.56 29.40 -0.85
CA THR A 407 -14.30 30.57 -1.34
C THR A 407 -13.41 31.50 -2.17
N ASN A 408 -12.25 31.87 -1.65
CA ASN A 408 -11.32 32.80 -2.31
C ASN A 408 -9.85 32.64 -1.86
N GLU A 409 -9.55 31.60 -1.08
CA GLU A 409 -8.22 31.28 -0.56
C GLU A 409 -7.19 31.25 -1.70
N LYS A 410 -5.95 31.61 -1.38
CA LYS A 410 -4.85 31.69 -2.36
C LYS A 410 -3.74 30.67 -2.08
N THR A 411 -3.75 30.07 -0.89
CA THR A 411 -2.66 29.22 -0.39
C THR A 411 -3.19 28.09 0.48
N VAL A 412 -2.50 26.96 0.47
CA VAL A 412 -2.76 25.79 1.33
C VAL A 412 -1.63 25.66 2.35
N SER A 413 -1.94 25.59 3.64
CA SER A 413 -0.96 25.60 4.73
C SER A 413 -0.69 24.23 5.35
N ARG A 414 -1.68 23.33 5.33
CA ARG A 414 -1.53 21.95 5.87
C ARG A 414 -2.21 20.89 5.00
N TRP A 415 -3.40 21.17 4.48
CA TRP A 415 -4.09 20.26 3.55
C TRP A 415 -5.20 20.94 2.77
N ALA A 416 -5.53 20.36 1.62
CA ALA A 416 -6.74 20.64 0.85
C ALA A 416 -7.40 19.32 0.43
N ASN A 417 -8.68 19.35 0.05
CA ASN A 417 -9.39 18.21 -0.49
C ASN A 417 -10.37 18.66 -1.57
N ILE A 418 -10.41 17.93 -2.68
CA ILE A 418 -11.41 18.11 -3.74
C ILE A 418 -12.49 17.06 -3.48
N ASN A 419 -13.62 17.46 -2.86
CA ASN A 419 -14.76 16.60 -2.62
C ASN A 419 -15.72 16.66 -3.83
N THR A 420 -16.24 15.51 -4.28
CA THR A 420 -17.24 15.43 -5.36
C THR A 420 -18.55 14.82 -4.86
N ALA A 421 -19.58 14.78 -5.71
CA ALA A 421 -20.83 14.08 -5.43
C ALA A 421 -20.65 12.54 -5.24
N ASP A 422 -19.57 11.97 -5.78
CA ASP A 422 -19.12 10.60 -5.52
C ASP A 422 -17.83 10.64 -4.66
N PRO A 423 -17.86 10.15 -3.41
CA PRO A 423 -16.69 10.10 -2.54
C PRO A 423 -15.53 9.27 -3.09
N GLU A 424 -15.78 8.29 -3.97
CA GLU A 424 -14.71 7.53 -4.64
C GLU A 424 -13.93 8.41 -5.64
N ASN A 425 -14.43 9.60 -5.98
CA ASN A 425 -13.75 10.55 -6.85
C ASN A 425 -13.06 11.70 -6.11
N ASN A 426 -13.11 11.71 -4.77
CA ASN A 426 -12.41 12.69 -3.96
C ASN A 426 -10.89 12.58 -4.13
N VAL A 427 -10.17 13.69 -3.95
CA VAL A 427 -8.69 13.69 -3.89
C VAL A 427 -8.20 14.66 -2.82
N GLY A 428 -7.58 14.13 -1.78
CA GLY A 428 -6.93 14.89 -0.71
C GLY A 428 -5.46 15.18 -1.00
N TYR A 429 -4.97 16.33 -0.54
CA TYR A 429 -3.58 16.74 -0.62
C TYR A 429 -3.10 17.23 0.74
N ILE A 430 -2.05 16.65 1.28
CA ILE A 430 -1.44 17.04 2.57
C ILE A 430 -0.12 17.74 2.27
N ILE A 431 0.06 18.94 2.81
CA ILE A 431 1.19 19.82 2.59
C ILE A 431 2.09 19.80 3.82
N ALA A 432 3.33 19.35 3.68
CA ALA A 432 4.30 19.37 4.77
C ALA A 432 4.76 20.80 5.11
N LYS A 433 5.33 20.96 6.32
CA LYS A 433 5.90 22.23 6.76
C LYS A 433 7.23 22.49 6.07
N GLY A 434 7.47 23.74 5.67
CA GLY A 434 8.73 24.14 5.03
C GLY A 434 8.75 24.02 3.50
N ASN A 435 7.65 23.59 2.88
CA ASN A 435 7.43 23.77 1.44
C ASN A 435 7.58 25.24 1.01
N ALA A 436 7.97 25.47 -0.24
CA ALA A 436 7.70 26.73 -0.92
C ALA A 436 6.18 27.02 -0.94
N PRO A 437 5.72 28.28 -1.01
CA PRO A 437 4.31 28.63 -0.87
C PRO A 437 3.41 27.84 -1.83
N VAL A 438 2.56 26.97 -1.28
CA VAL A 438 1.59 26.20 -2.07
C VAL A 438 0.38 27.06 -2.34
N THR A 439 0.15 27.39 -3.60
CA THR A 439 -1.03 28.08 -4.08
C THR A 439 -2.18 27.11 -4.36
N ILE A 440 -3.40 27.65 -4.35
CA ILE A 440 -4.59 26.97 -4.89
C ILE A 440 -5.44 27.99 -5.67
N ASN A 441 -5.93 27.57 -6.83
CA ASN A 441 -6.89 28.35 -7.61
C ASN A 441 -7.85 27.45 -8.41
N GLN A 442 -8.96 28.05 -8.85
CA GLN A 442 -9.91 27.45 -9.77
C GLN A 442 -9.95 28.29 -11.06
N ALA A 443 -9.91 27.63 -12.22
CA ALA A 443 -9.97 28.30 -13.52
C ALA A 443 -10.81 27.51 -14.53
N THR A 444 -11.73 28.18 -15.21
CA THR A 444 -12.41 27.62 -16.39
C THR A 444 -11.63 27.99 -17.65
N ARG A 445 -11.25 26.99 -18.44
CA ARG A 445 -10.40 27.13 -19.63
C ARG A 445 -11.16 26.68 -20.87
N THR A 446 -10.75 27.21 -22.02
CA THR A 446 -11.35 26.92 -23.34
C THR A 446 -10.26 26.77 -24.38
N GLY A 447 -10.45 25.84 -25.32
CA GLY A 447 -9.53 25.59 -26.43
C GLY A 447 -10.08 24.53 -27.37
N THR A 448 -9.35 24.24 -28.43
CA THR A 448 -9.72 23.34 -29.52
C THR A 448 -8.61 22.32 -29.78
N TYR A 449 -8.93 21.18 -30.40
CA TYR A 449 -7.88 20.22 -30.78
C TYR A 449 -6.98 20.74 -31.92
N LYS A 450 -7.45 21.73 -32.68
CA LYS A 450 -6.68 22.45 -33.70
C LYS A 450 -5.54 23.29 -33.11
N ASP A 451 -5.66 23.73 -31.86
CA ASP A 451 -4.58 24.45 -31.16
C ASP A 451 -3.39 23.54 -30.81
N ILE A 452 -3.62 22.21 -30.75
CA ILE A 452 -2.61 21.20 -30.38
C ILE A 452 -2.26 20.22 -31.51
N ASN A 453 -2.99 20.22 -32.63
CA ASN A 453 -2.82 19.26 -33.71
C ASN A 453 -3.29 19.79 -35.08
N GLY A 454 -2.37 19.89 -36.05
CA GLY A 454 -2.65 20.33 -37.42
C GLY A 454 -3.00 19.22 -38.42
N TYR A 455 -2.80 17.94 -38.08
CA TYR A 455 -3.07 16.78 -38.96
C TYR A 455 -4.45 16.15 -38.69
N PHE A 456 -4.83 16.09 -37.43
CA PHE A 456 -6.14 15.65 -36.92
C PHE A 456 -6.85 16.80 -36.17
N PRO A 457 -7.03 17.99 -36.78
CA PRO A 457 -7.59 19.17 -36.12
C PRO A 457 -9.10 19.03 -35.89
N SER A 458 -9.61 19.83 -34.96
CA SER A 458 -11.03 20.22 -34.93
C SER A 458 -11.18 21.62 -34.33
N ASP A 459 -12.04 22.43 -34.96
CA ASP A 459 -12.48 23.75 -34.47
C ASP A 459 -13.56 23.66 -33.36
N THR A 460 -13.93 22.45 -32.91
CA THR A 460 -14.82 22.27 -31.75
C THR A 460 -14.19 22.88 -30.49
N VAL A 461 -14.88 23.87 -29.90
CA VAL A 461 -14.46 24.53 -28.66
C VAL A 461 -14.89 23.71 -27.45
N TYR A 462 -13.91 23.18 -26.73
CA TYR A 462 -14.10 22.52 -25.44
C TYR A 462 -14.01 23.55 -24.30
N LYS A 463 -14.65 23.24 -23.17
CA LYS A 463 -14.68 24.13 -21.99
C LYS A 463 -14.75 23.33 -20.70
N HIS A 464 -13.61 23.20 -20.02
CA HIS A 464 -13.49 22.49 -18.74
C HIS A 464 -13.06 23.42 -17.62
N THR A 465 -13.39 23.07 -16.37
CA THR A 465 -12.94 23.79 -15.18
C THR A 465 -11.93 22.94 -14.43
N TYR A 466 -10.86 23.58 -13.96
CA TYR A 466 -9.77 22.93 -13.24
C TYR A 466 -9.60 23.52 -11.85
N ALA A 467 -9.24 22.67 -10.91
CA ALA A 467 -8.64 23.04 -9.63
C ALA A 467 -7.14 22.76 -9.72
N THR A 468 -6.32 23.80 -9.53
CA THR A 468 -4.86 23.71 -9.65
C THR A 468 -4.22 24.03 -8.30
N LEU A 469 -3.26 23.20 -7.90
CA LEU A 469 -2.43 23.38 -6.71
C LEU A 469 -0.96 23.34 -7.12
N ALA A 470 -0.18 24.36 -6.75
CA ALA A 470 1.23 24.47 -7.15
C ALA A 470 2.12 25.08 -6.05
N ALA A 471 3.25 24.43 -5.76
CA ALA A 471 4.32 24.97 -4.92
C ALA A 471 5.18 25.94 -5.73
N MET A 472 5.23 27.20 -5.31
CA MET A 472 5.85 28.30 -6.05
C MET A 472 7.30 28.51 -5.61
N HIS A 473 8.27 27.91 -6.34
CA HIS A 473 9.70 28.07 -6.05
C HIS A 473 10.26 29.41 -6.55
N GLY A 474 9.59 30.02 -7.52
CA GLY A 474 9.88 31.36 -8.03
C GLY A 474 10.92 31.40 -9.16
N ALA A 475 11.16 32.59 -9.71
CA ALA A 475 12.12 32.85 -10.80
C ALA A 475 13.58 32.41 -10.55
N THR A 476 13.97 32.15 -9.30
CA THR A 476 15.30 31.63 -8.94
C THR A 476 15.22 30.76 -7.70
N VAL A 477 15.65 29.50 -7.84
CA VAL A 477 15.67 28.51 -6.76
C VAL A 477 17.04 27.85 -6.69
N LYS A 478 17.53 27.61 -5.47
CA LYS A 478 18.80 26.92 -5.20
C LYS A 478 18.61 25.96 -4.03
N ASN A 479 18.82 24.67 -4.27
CA ASN A 479 18.51 23.58 -3.33
C ASN A 479 17.09 23.71 -2.72
N GLY A 480 16.10 24.03 -3.55
CA GLY A 480 14.70 23.98 -3.17
C GLY A 480 14.22 22.54 -2.98
N SER A 481 13.06 22.39 -2.35
CA SER A 481 12.44 21.11 -2.05
C SER A 481 10.92 21.19 -2.02
N TYR A 482 10.26 20.04 -2.08
CA TYR A 482 8.85 19.90 -1.73
C TYR A 482 8.60 18.57 -1.00
N GLU A 483 7.50 18.51 -0.26
CA GLU A 483 6.92 17.30 0.31
C GLU A 483 5.39 17.45 0.35
N TYR A 484 4.67 16.56 -0.33
CA TYR A 484 3.21 16.47 -0.21
C TYR A 484 2.70 15.04 -0.37
N VAL A 485 1.58 14.73 0.27
CA VAL A 485 0.88 13.44 0.13
C VAL A 485 -0.37 13.63 -0.69
N THR A 486 -0.58 12.83 -1.73
CA THR A 486 -1.87 12.70 -2.41
C THR A 486 -2.61 11.51 -1.81
N VAL A 487 -3.87 11.69 -1.42
CA VAL A 487 -4.72 10.70 -0.76
C VAL A 487 -5.98 10.49 -1.61
N PRO A 488 -6.01 9.48 -2.49
CA PRO A 488 -7.17 9.17 -3.32
C PRO A 488 -8.41 8.80 -2.49
N ASN A 489 -9.59 9.10 -3.03
CA ASN A 489 -10.90 8.66 -2.54
C ASN A 489 -11.17 9.09 -1.07
N ALA A 490 -10.56 10.20 -0.63
CA ALA A 490 -10.48 10.59 0.78
C ALA A 490 -11.57 11.57 1.22
N THR A 491 -12.05 11.42 2.44
CA THR A 491 -12.90 12.42 3.11
C THR A 491 -12.06 13.45 3.86
N ASP A 492 -12.58 14.65 4.05
CA ASP A 492 -11.96 15.70 4.87
C ASP A 492 -11.51 15.19 6.25
N THR A 493 -12.25 14.25 6.85
CA THR A 493 -11.88 13.61 8.12
C THR A 493 -10.61 12.77 8.01
N LYS A 494 -10.46 11.92 6.99
CA LYS A 494 -9.26 11.10 6.74
C LYS A 494 -8.05 11.98 6.40
N VAL A 495 -8.23 13.00 5.55
CA VAL A 495 -7.16 13.97 5.21
C VAL A 495 -6.73 14.76 6.45
N ALA A 496 -7.67 15.30 7.23
CA ALA A 496 -7.38 16.05 8.45
C ALA A 496 -6.87 15.19 9.62
N GLN A 497 -7.03 13.87 9.58
CA GLN A 497 -6.41 12.92 10.50
C GLN A 497 -4.95 12.67 10.10
N LEU A 498 -4.70 12.27 8.85
CA LEU A 498 -3.35 12.07 8.31
C LEU A 498 -2.48 13.33 8.43
N ALA A 499 -3.04 14.51 8.17
CA ALA A 499 -2.33 15.80 8.32
C ALA A 499 -1.97 16.18 9.78
N LYS A 500 -2.47 15.42 10.78
CA LYS A 500 -2.09 15.55 12.21
C LYS A 500 -1.19 14.40 12.68
N SER A 501 -1.39 13.22 12.10
CA SER A 501 -0.70 11.98 12.44
C SER A 501 -0.50 11.16 11.16
N PRO A 502 0.57 11.43 10.40
CA PRO A 502 0.87 10.66 9.19
C PRO A 502 1.27 9.22 9.55
N ASP A 503 0.88 8.26 8.70
CA ASP A 503 1.27 6.85 8.84
C ASP A 503 2.70 6.54 8.35
N TYR A 504 3.49 7.59 8.08
CA TYR A 504 4.89 7.54 7.64
C TYR A 504 5.75 8.62 8.30
N THR A 505 7.06 8.55 8.12
CA THR A 505 8.04 9.58 8.50
C THR A 505 9.08 9.73 7.38
N VAL A 506 9.42 10.96 6.99
CA VAL A 506 10.53 11.22 6.09
C VAL A 506 11.85 11.01 6.83
N LEU A 507 12.69 10.13 6.32
CA LEU A 507 14.06 9.91 6.82
C LEU A 507 15.06 10.87 6.17
N ALA A 508 14.86 11.19 4.89
CA ALA A 508 15.68 12.13 4.14
C ALA A 508 14.90 12.72 2.94
N ASN A 509 15.20 13.99 2.61
CA ASN A 509 14.74 14.64 1.40
C ASN A 509 15.86 15.55 0.85
N THR A 510 16.91 14.94 0.29
CA THR A 510 18.14 15.62 -0.15
C THR A 510 18.51 15.24 -1.59
N GLY A 511 19.52 15.93 -2.15
CA GLY A 511 20.09 15.57 -3.46
C GLY A 511 20.92 14.28 -3.49
N GLU A 512 21.20 13.67 -2.33
CA GLU A 512 21.89 12.36 -2.22
C GLU A 512 20.90 11.22 -1.93
N LEU A 513 19.85 11.49 -1.16
CA LEU A 513 18.90 10.50 -0.66
C LEU A 513 17.51 11.11 -0.46
N GLN A 514 16.48 10.46 -1.01
CA GLN A 514 15.08 10.69 -0.65
C GLN A 514 14.51 9.39 -0.09
N ALA A 515 14.00 9.40 1.14
CA ALA A 515 13.62 8.20 1.86
C ALA A 515 12.50 8.42 2.87
N ILE A 516 11.61 7.44 2.99
CA ILE A 516 10.54 7.38 3.99
C ILE A 516 10.57 6.08 4.79
N LYS A 517 9.91 6.09 5.94
CA LYS A 517 9.64 4.93 6.80
C LYS A 517 8.16 4.86 7.11
N THR A 518 7.54 3.71 6.87
CA THR A 518 6.18 3.37 7.33
C THR A 518 6.29 2.55 8.64
N LYS A 519 5.21 1.87 9.04
CA LYS A 519 5.20 0.98 10.20
C LYS A 519 6.22 -0.17 10.13
N ASP A 520 6.39 -0.77 8.94
CA ASP A 520 7.17 -2.01 8.75
C ASP A 520 8.20 -1.92 7.59
N GLN A 521 8.17 -0.85 6.78
CA GLN A 521 9.01 -0.69 5.60
C GLN A 521 9.81 0.61 5.64
N VAL A 522 11.06 0.54 5.18
CA VAL A 522 11.86 1.70 4.76
C VAL A 522 11.93 1.69 3.24
N MET A 523 11.59 2.81 2.60
CA MET A 523 11.58 2.96 1.14
C MET A 523 12.50 4.12 0.79
N ALA A 524 13.42 3.94 -0.17
CA ALA A 524 14.41 4.96 -0.50
C ALA A 524 14.85 4.97 -1.96
N ASN A 525 15.04 6.17 -2.48
CA ASN A 525 15.73 6.47 -3.72
C ASN A 525 17.09 7.08 -3.38
N VAL A 526 18.14 6.30 -3.62
CA VAL A 526 19.54 6.63 -3.39
C VAL A 526 20.10 7.24 -4.68
N TRP A 527 20.36 8.55 -4.68
CA TRP A 527 20.86 9.28 -5.84
C TRP A 527 22.37 9.17 -6.01
N THR A 528 23.09 9.10 -4.90
CA THR A 528 24.56 8.91 -4.86
C THR A 528 24.94 7.76 -3.93
N LYS A 529 24.56 7.87 -2.65
CA LYS A 529 24.82 6.91 -1.57
C LYS A 529 23.84 7.13 -0.41
N ALA A 530 23.76 6.19 0.51
CA ALA A 530 23.06 6.36 1.79
C ALA A 530 23.95 5.89 2.94
N ASP A 531 24.17 6.73 3.95
CA ASP A 531 24.91 6.35 5.16
C ASP A 531 23.91 6.02 6.28
N GLN A 532 23.94 4.78 6.78
CA GLN A 532 23.12 4.34 7.94
C GLN A 532 21.62 4.68 7.81
N LEU A 533 21.03 4.37 6.65
CA LEU A 533 19.60 4.47 6.39
C LEU A 533 18.82 3.73 7.49
N ASP A 534 17.96 4.46 8.21
CA ASP A 534 17.21 3.99 9.39
C ASP A 534 18.07 3.36 10.51
N GLY A 535 19.37 3.70 10.58
CA GLY A 535 20.34 3.06 11.48
C GLY A 535 20.67 1.60 11.15
N LEU A 536 20.18 1.10 9.99
CA LEU A 536 20.23 -0.30 9.61
C LEU A 536 21.36 -0.61 8.61
N VAL A 537 21.46 0.19 7.54
CA VAL A 537 22.28 -0.15 6.36
C VAL A 537 22.91 1.08 5.71
N SER A 538 24.16 0.97 5.27
CA SER A 538 24.76 1.91 4.31
C SER A 538 24.75 1.33 2.90
N ILE A 539 24.48 2.15 1.89
CA ILE A 539 24.35 1.79 0.47
C ILE A 539 25.36 2.64 -0.32
N ASP A 540 26.27 2.00 -1.05
CA ASP A 540 27.45 2.65 -1.65
C ASP A 540 27.27 3.12 -3.10
N GLN A 541 26.15 2.81 -3.73
CA GLN A 541 25.83 3.13 -5.13
C GLN A 541 24.39 3.64 -5.29
N PRO A 542 24.06 4.33 -6.40
CA PRO A 542 22.71 4.76 -6.69
C PRO A 542 21.76 3.56 -6.91
N ALA A 543 20.64 3.55 -6.21
CA ALA A 543 19.70 2.43 -6.16
C ALA A 543 18.30 2.89 -5.72
N ALA A 544 17.26 2.15 -6.13
CA ALA A 544 15.94 2.25 -5.51
C ALA A 544 15.71 1.01 -4.65
N VAL A 545 15.16 1.19 -3.43
CA VAL A 545 15.04 0.11 -2.45
C VAL A 545 13.75 0.17 -1.63
N ILE A 546 13.28 -1.01 -1.23
CA ILE A 546 12.27 -1.25 -0.21
C ILE A 546 12.85 -2.28 0.77
N ILE A 547 12.90 -1.96 2.06
CA ILE A 547 13.41 -2.84 3.12
C ILE A 547 12.27 -3.08 4.12
N LYS A 548 11.73 -4.29 4.11
CA LYS A 548 10.58 -4.71 4.92
C LYS A 548 11.03 -5.55 6.09
N ALA A 549 10.69 -5.15 7.31
CA ALA A 549 11.00 -5.90 8.52
C ALA A 549 10.03 -7.09 8.67
N LEU A 550 10.56 -8.31 8.78
CA LEU A 550 9.78 -9.55 8.95
C LEU A 550 9.80 -10.07 10.41
N GLY A 551 10.43 -9.31 11.32
CA GLY A 551 10.62 -9.67 12.73
C GLY A 551 11.87 -10.52 12.97
N ASN A 552 12.28 -10.68 14.23
CA ASN A 552 13.44 -11.49 14.65
C ASN A 552 14.75 -11.19 13.87
N ASN A 553 14.98 -9.92 13.53
CA ASN A 553 16.10 -9.42 12.71
C ASN A 553 16.16 -10.03 11.29
N VAL A 554 15.04 -10.55 10.79
CA VAL A 554 14.84 -10.96 9.40
C VAL A 554 14.21 -9.81 8.63
N TYR A 555 14.69 -9.57 7.43
CA TYR A 555 14.26 -8.50 6.54
C TYR A 555 14.12 -9.02 5.10
N GLN A 556 13.23 -8.41 4.33
CA GLN A 556 13.22 -8.53 2.88
C GLN A 556 13.73 -7.22 2.28
N LEU A 557 14.83 -7.28 1.52
CA LEU A 557 15.26 -6.19 0.64
C LEU A 557 14.69 -6.47 -0.76
N THR A 558 13.96 -5.51 -1.30
CA THR A 558 13.67 -5.42 -2.74
C THR A 558 14.48 -4.25 -3.30
N ALA A 559 15.37 -4.54 -4.25
CA ALA A 559 16.30 -3.57 -4.83
C ALA A 559 16.17 -3.48 -6.36
N ALA A 560 16.47 -2.30 -6.90
CA ALA A 560 16.60 -2.03 -8.33
C ALA A 560 17.73 -1.01 -8.58
N GLU A 561 18.25 -1.00 -9.80
CA GLU A 561 19.30 -0.07 -10.26
C GLU A 561 18.74 0.78 -11.42
N PRO A 562 18.15 1.97 -11.16
CA PRO A 562 17.37 2.72 -12.15
C PRO A 562 18.21 3.39 -13.26
N SER A 563 19.53 3.45 -13.13
CA SER A 563 20.42 3.98 -14.17
C SER A 563 20.76 2.95 -15.25
N GLN A 564 20.52 1.66 -14.98
CA GLN A 564 20.72 0.53 -15.91
C GLN A 564 22.16 0.41 -16.42
N THR A 565 23.10 0.68 -15.52
CA THR A 565 24.55 0.55 -15.69
C THR A 565 25.07 -0.87 -15.48
N GLY A 566 24.38 -1.66 -14.64
CA GLY A 566 24.85 -2.99 -14.23
C GLY A 566 25.91 -2.96 -13.12
N ASN A 567 26.18 -1.80 -12.51
CA ASN A 567 27.11 -1.67 -11.38
C ASN A 567 26.64 -2.47 -10.17
N LEU A 568 27.55 -3.15 -9.48
CA LEU A 568 27.25 -3.87 -8.23
C LEU A 568 26.90 -2.86 -7.12
N ILE A 569 25.83 -3.13 -6.36
CA ILE A 569 25.39 -2.31 -5.22
C ILE A 569 25.69 -3.08 -3.93
N ASN A 570 26.38 -2.46 -2.98
CA ASN A 570 26.72 -3.05 -1.69
C ASN A 570 25.91 -2.45 -0.53
N PHE A 571 25.31 -3.34 0.24
CA PHE A 571 24.51 -3.06 1.43
C PHE A 571 25.33 -3.47 2.66
N SER A 572 25.87 -2.49 3.38
CA SER A 572 26.76 -2.70 4.52
C SER A 572 26.00 -2.55 5.84
N PHE A 573 26.04 -3.57 6.69
CA PHE A 573 25.29 -3.65 7.95
C PHE A 573 26.20 -3.64 9.18
N ASN A 574 25.69 -3.14 10.30
CA ASN A 574 26.40 -3.13 11.58
C ASN A 574 26.64 -4.53 12.19
N TYR A 575 25.95 -5.55 11.65
CA TYR A 575 26.03 -6.95 12.08
C TYR A 575 26.22 -7.88 10.86
N PRO A 576 26.73 -9.11 11.04
CA PRO A 576 26.83 -10.08 9.95
C PRO A 576 25.48 -10.37 9.30
N VAL A 577 25.48 -10.51 7.98
CA VAL A 577 24.28 -10.71 7.15
C VAL A 577 24.28 -12.07 6.47
N HIS A 578 23.18 -12.82 6.63
CA HIS A 578 22.98 -14.15 6.05
C HIS A 578 21.75 -14.21 5.16
N LEU A 579 21.90 -14.77 3.97
CA LEU A 579 20.80 -15.05 3.05
C LEU A 579 19.86 -16.14 3.58
N GLN A 580 18.56 -16.03 3.29
CA GLN A 580 17.57 -17.05 3.64
C GLN A 580 16.83 -17.61 2.43
N GLY A 581 16.51 -18.91 2.49
CA GLY A 581 15.79 -19.62 1.43
C GLY A 581 16.65 -19.93 0.20
N LYS A 582 16.01 -20.05 -0.97
CA LYS A 582 16.71 -20.08 -2.26
C LYS A 582 16.85 -18.66 -2.77
N THR A 583 18.07 -18.16 -2.89
CA THR A 583 18.35 -16.86 -3.52
C THR A 583 18.66 -17.04 -5.00
N GLU A 584 18.27 -16.05 -5.82
CA GLU A 584 18.79 -15.92 -7.18
C GLU A 584 20.31 -15.66 -7.12
N ALA A 585 21.05 -16.03 -8.18
CA ALA A 585 22.50 -15.81 -8.29
C ALA A 585 22.90 -14.32 -8.46
N LEU A 586 21.97 -13.40 -8.14
CA LEU A 586 22.10 -11.96 -8.19
C LEU A 586 22.44 -11.36 -6.81
N PHE A 587 22.32 -12.14 -5.73
CA PHE A 587 22.68 -11.72 -4.38
C PHE A 587 23.76 -12.60 -3.76
N SER A 588 24.71 -12.00 -3.08
CA SER A 588 25.78 -12.68 -2.34
C SER A 588 26.11 -11.94 -1.04
N THR A 589 26.76 -12.61 -0.09
CA THR A 589 27.10 -12.02 1.23
C THR A 589 28.55 -12.28 1.61
N ASN A 590 29.21 -11.27 2.16
CA ASN A 590 30.57 -11.33 2.69
C ASN A 590 30.61 -10.66 4.07
N GLY A 591 30.42 -11.45 5.13
CA GLY A 591 30.42 -10.97 6.52
C GLY A 591 29.30 -9.95 6.78
N HIS A 592 29.66 -8.68 6.78
CA HIS A 592 28.77 -7.53 7.04
C HIS A 592 28.15 -6.93 5.76
N VAL A 593 28.54 -7.40 4.58
CA VAL A 593 28.08 -6.86 3.29
C VAL A 593 27.17 -7.86 2.57
N LEU A 594 26.03 -7.39 2.08
CA LEU A 594 25.21 -8.02 1.05
C LEU A 594 25.46 -7.28 -0.27
N THR A 595 25.80 -7.99 -1.34
CA THR A 595 26.00 -7.41 -2.67
C THR A 595 24.88 -7.83 -3.60
N PHE A 596 24.34 -6.87 -4.37
CA PHE A 596 23.38 -7.07 -5.44
C PHE A 596 24.05 -6.85 -6.80
N ASN A 597 23.81 -7.76 -7.74
CA ASN A 597 24.21 -7.67 -9.14
C ASN A 597 23.00 -7.36 -10.04
N PRO A 598 22.86 -6.13 -10.57
CA PRO A 598 21.75 -5.75 -11.44
C PRO A 598 22.03 -5.94 -12.94
N ALA A 599 23.10 -6.63 -13.33
CA ALA A 599 23.41 -6.94 -14.72
C ALA A 599 22.22 -7.63 -15.43
N ASP A 600 22.00 -7.25 -16.70
CA ASP A 600 20.92 -7.74 -17.58
C ASP A 600 19.47 -7.55 -17.05
N LEU A 601 19.26 -6.82 -15.94
CA LEU A 601 17.93 -6.60 -15.38
C LEU A 601 17.13 -5.44 -16.00
N ALA A 602 17.77 -4.54 -16.76
CA ALA A 602 17.15 -3.33 -17.33
C ALA A 602 16.33 -2.50 -16.30
N GLY A 603 16.85 -2.39 -15.06
CA GLY A 603 16.20 -1.67 -13.96
C GLY A 603 15.07 -2.44 -13.26
N ALA A 604 14.78 -3.68 -13.65
CA ALA A 604 13.77 -4.50 -12.99
C ALA A 604 14.16 -4.83 -11.53
N SER A 605 13.18 -4.83 -10.64
CA SER A 605 13.38 -5.13 -9.21
C SER A 605 13.75 -6.59 -8.96
N ARG A 606 14.47 -6.84 -7.87
CA ARG A 606 14.70 -8.17 -7.30
C ARG A 606 14.62 -8.16 -5.78
N ALA A 607 14.03 -9.21 -5.22
CA ALA A 607 13.83 -9.36 -3.79
C ALA A 607 14.72 -10.46 -3.20
N VAL A 608 15.21 -10.23 -1.99
CA VAL A 608 15.97 -11.20 -1.20
C VAL A 608 15.60 -11.10 0.28
N THR A 609 15.44 -12.25 0.94
CA THR A 609 15.26 -12.32 2.39
C THR A 609 16.61 -12.58 3.04
N PHE A 610 16.96 -11.78 4.05
CA PHE A 610 18.19 -11.93 4.83
C PHE A 610 17.90 -11.81 6.32
N LYS A 611 18.83 -12.31 7.14
CA LYS A 611 18.84 -12.13 8.60
C LYS A 611 20.13 -11.43 9.02
N LEU A 612 20.03 -10.53 9.99
CA LEU A 612 21.16 -9.96 10.70
C LEU A 612 21.43 -10.69 12.02
N ASP A 613 22.69 -10.99 12.29
CA ASP A 613 23.15 -11.56 13.56
C ASP A 613 23.31 -10.48 14.65
N VAL A 614 22.21 -9.79 14.95
CA VAL A 614 22.12 -8.87 16.09
C VAL A 614 22.17 -9.68 17.40
N PRO A 615 23.10 -9.39 18.33
CA PRO A 615 23.14 -10.05 19.63
C PRO A 615 21.87 -9.78 20.44
N VAL A 616 21.34 -10.81 21.10
CA VAL A 616 20.16 -10.69 21.97
C VAL A 616 20.51 -9.93 23.25
N ASP A 617 19.89 -8.75 23.42
CA ASP A 617 19.99 -7.93 24.61
C ASP A 617 19.24 -8.59 25.78
N ARG A 618 19.94 -8.75 26.89
CA ARG A 618 19.46 -9.37 28.14
C ARG A 618 19.47 -8.38 29.31
N THR A 619 19.83 -7.12 29.10
CA THR A 619 20.07 -6.12 30.16
C THR A 619 18.81 -5.81 30.97
N THR A 620 17.69 -5.53 30.32
CA THR A 620 16.40 -5.26 30.98
C THR A 620 15.93 -6.47 31.78
N LEU A 621 15.94 -7.67 31.18
CA LEU A 621 15.56 -8.91 31.88
C LEU A 621 16.47 -9.16 33.10
N ALA A 622 17.78 -8.94 32.99
CA ALA A 622 18.71 -9.06 34.11
C ALA A 622 18.39 -8.09 35.26
N ALA A 623 18.02 -6.85 34.93
CA ALA A 623 17.61 -5.84 35.90
C ALA A 623 16.29 -6.22 36.59
N THR A 624 15.30 -6.70 35.85
CA THR A 624 14.00 -7.14 36.39
C THR A 624 14.16 -8.38 37.27
N ILE A 625 14.98 -9.37 36.86
CA ILE A 625 15.34 -10.55 37.68
C ILE A 625 15.99 -10.13 39.00
N LYS A 626 16.89 -9.13 38.97
CA LYS A 626 17.53 -8.58 40.18
C LYS A 626 16.51 -7.88 41.08
N THR A 627 15.57 -7.11 40.53
CA THR A 627 14.49 -6.46 41.28
C THR A 627 13.58 -7.49 41.94
N ALA A 628 13.05 -8.46 41.19
CA ALA A 628 12.22 -9.54 41.69
C ALA A 628 12.92 -10.35 42.81
N GLY A 629 14.21 -10.69 42.62
CA GLY A 629 15.00 -11.42 43.62
C GLY A 629 15.26 -10.65 44.92
N ASN A 630 15.05 -9.34 44.97
CA ASN A 630 15.16 -8.55 46.19
C ASN A 630 13.89 -8.59 47.05
N LEU A 631 12.72 -8.86 46.45
CA LEU A 631 11.43 -8.90 47.15
C LEU A 631 11.37 -10.08 48.14
N LYS A 632 10.64 -9.93 49.25
CA LYS A 632 10.61 -10.92 50.34
C LYS A 632 9.21 -11.50 50.52
N ALA A 633 9.11 -12.83 50.49
CA ALA A 633 7.84 -13.55 50.59
C ALA A 633 6.96 -13.12 51.78
N LYS A 634 7.59 -12.80 52.93
CA LYS A 634 6.92 -12.37 54.16
C LYS A 634 6.21 -11.01 54.12
N ASP A 635 6.42 -10.21 53.07
CA ASP A 635 5.81 -8.88 52.92
C ASP A 635 4.60 -8.90 51.95
N TYR A 636 4.29 -10.06 51.37
CA TYR A 636 3.28 -10.27 50.33
C TYR A 636 2.46 -11.56 50.56
N THR A 637 1.31 -11.69 49.93
CA THR A 637 0.48 -12.90 50.03
C THR A 637 1.12 -14.08 49.32
N LYS A 638 0.95 -15.28 49.87
CA LYS A 638 1.50 -16.54 49.35
C LYS A 638 1.11 -16.78 47.90
N ALA A 639 -0.15 -16.49 47.55
CA ALA A 639 -0.66 -16.62 46.19
C ALA A 639 0.05 -15.68 45.20
N SER A 640 0.17 -14.39 45.53
CA SER A 640 0.83 -13.43 44.62
C SER A 640 2.35 -13.65 44.53
N PHE A 641 2.99 -14.02 45.64
CA PHE A 641 4.42 -14.33 45.65
C PHE A 641 4.76 -15.66 44.95
N ALA A 642 3.82 -16.62 44.90
CA ALA A 642 3.98 -17.84 44.09
C ALA A 642 4.02 -17.52 42.59
N THR A 643 3.14 -16.65 42.10
CA THR A 643 3.15 -16.16 40.70
C THR A 643 4.48 -15.48 40.36
N LEU A 644 4.98 -14.59 41.23
CA LEU A 644 6.31 -14.00 41.09
C LEU A 644 7.41 -15.06 41.03
N THR A 645 7.34 -16.08 41.90
CA THR A 645 8.36 -17.15 41.99
C THR A 645 8.40 -18.01 40.72
N GLN A 646 7.25 -18.29 40.10
CA GLN A 646 7.18 -18.96 38.81
C GLN A 646 7.79 -18.10 37.70
N ALA A 647 7.30 -16.86 37.52
CA ALA A 647 7.80 -15.96 36.47
C ALA A 647 9.31 -15.68 36.61
N LEU A 648 9.82 -15.56 37.84
CA LEU A 648 11.25 -15.39 38.13
C LEU A 648 12.08 -16.65 37.81
N THR A 649 11.47 -17.83 37.83
CA THR A 649 12.13 -19.09 37.43
C THR A 649 12.20 -19.22 35.91
N GLU A 650 11.10 -18.91 35.22
CA GLU A 650 11.01 -18.88 33.76
C GLU A 650 11.96 -17.83 33.16
N ALA A 651 11.96 -16.61 33.70
CA ALA A 651 12.91 -15.55 33.35
C ALA A 651 14.39 -15.97 33.51
N LYS A 652 14.71 -16.72 34.57
CA LYS A 652 16.08 -17.25 34.79
C LYS A 652 16.46 -18.37 33.83
N ALA A 653 15.50 -19.15 33.33
CA ALA A 653 15.75 -20.13 32.28
C ALA A 653 16.04 -19.42 30.94
N VAL A 654 15.20 -18.44 30.57
CA VAL A 654 15.36 -17.67 29.32
C VAL A 654 16.68 -16.89 29.28
N ILE A 655 17.09 -16.24 30.37
CA ILE A 655 18.36 -15.48 30.37
C ILE A 655 19.61 -16.37 30.28
N ALA A 656 19.50 -17.65 30.69
CA ALA A 656 20.56 -18.64 30.60
C ALA A 656 20.63 -19.33 29.23
N ASP A 657 19.57 -19.27 28.43
CA ASP A 657 19.57 -19.78 27.06
C ASP A 657 20.33 -18.83 26.12
N LEU A 658 21.47 -19.32 25.61
CA LEU A 658 22.31 -18.58 24.66
C LEU A 658 21.77 -18.64 23.23
N ALA A 659 20.92 -19.61 22.90
CA ALA A 659 20.31 -19.79 21.57
C ALA A 659 18.92 -19.14 21.44
N THR A 660 18.42 -18.53 22.52
CA THR A 660 17.13 -17.83 22.55
C THR A 660 17.07 -16.62 21.62
N VAL A 661 15.87 -16.14 21.31
CA VAL A 661 15.63 -14.93 20.49
C VAL A 661 15.15 -13.75 21.34
N GLN A 662 15.29 -12.53 20.83
CA GLN A 662 14.93 -11.30 21.56
C GLN A 662 13.48 -11.32 22.07
N GLN A 663 12.53 -11.75 21.23
CA GLN A 663 11.12 -11.87 21.61
C GLN A 663 10.93 -12.69 22.89
N THR A 664 11.65 -13.80 23.04
CA THR A 664 11.55 -14.67 24.24
C THR A 664 12.07 -13.97 25.49
N VAL A 665 13.12 -13.14 25.37
CA VAL A 665 13.65 -12.32 26.47
C VAL A 665 12.67 -11.20 26.85
N ASP A 666 12.05 -10.57 25.86
CA ASP A 666 11.09 -9.47 26.04
C ASP A 666 9.76 -9.97 26.62
N ASP A 667 9.27 -11.12 26.16
CA ASP A 667 8.10 -11.82 26.69
C ASP A 667 8.32 -12.23 28.16
N ALA A 668 9.49 -12.83 28.47
CA ALA A 668 9.86 -13.21 29.83
C ALA A 668 10.02 -12.00 30.76
N ASN A 669 10.54 -10.88 30.24
CA ASN A 669 10.59 -9.62 30.99
C ASN A 669 9.19 -9.07 31.25
N THR A 670 8.30 -9.10 30.26
CA THR A 670 6.91 -8.64 30.37
C THR A 670 6.12 -9.47 31.38
N ALA A 671 6.26 -10.80 31.33
CA ALA A 671 5.65 -11.71 32.31
C ALA A 671 6.18 -11.46 33.74
N LEU A 672 7.49 -11.23 33.89
CA LEU A 672 8.07 -10.94 35.20
C LEU A 672 7.66 -9.57 35.76
N VAL A 673 7.56 -8.53 34.92
CA VAL A 673 7.02 -7.22 35.32
C VAL A 673 5.56 -7.35 35.78
N ALA A 674 4.70 -8.01 34.99
CA ALA A 674 3.31 -8.25 35.36
C ALA A 674 3.18 -9.05 36.68
N ALA A 675 4.10 -9.98 36.96
CA ALA A 675 4.13 -10.73 38.21
C ALA A 675 4.69 -9.94 39.41
N ILE A 676 5.47 -8.86 39.18
CA ILE A 676 5.85 -7.88 40.21
C ILE A 676 4.67 -6.94 40.51
N ASP A 677 4.00 -6.43 39.47
CA ASP A 677 2.89 -5.50 39.62
C ASP A 677 1.64 -6.15 40.22
N GLY A 678 1.46 -7.47 40.00
CA GLY A 678 0.40 -8.29 40.61
C GLY A 678 0.60 -8.63 42.09
N LEU A 679 1.62 -8.10 42.77
CA LEU A 679 1.92 -8.42 44.17
C LEU A 679 0.96 -7.76 45.16
N VAL A 680 0.32 -8.58 46.01
CA VAL A 680 -0.58 -8.12 47.06
C VAL A 680 0.15 -8.17 48.40
N LYS A 681 0.21 -7.06 49.13
CA LYS A 681 0.90 -6.98 50.44
C LYS A 681 0.13 -7.71 51.54
N THR A 682 0.85 -8.28 52.51
CA THR A 682 0.27 -8.74 53.79
C THR A 682 -0.29 -7.57 54.60
N ALA A 683 -1.36 -7.79 55.38
CA ALA A 683 -1.92 -6.75 56.24
C ALA A 683 -0.97 -6.33 57.39
N ASP A 684 -0.95 -5.03 57.70
CA ASP A 684 -0.17 -4.48 58.80
C ASP A 684 -0.92 -4.63 60.14
N THR A 685 -0.54 -5.65 60.90
CA THR A 685 -1.15 -6.02 62.18
C THR A 685 -0.71 -5.16 63.37
N LYS A 686 0.24 -4.22 63.20
CA LYS A 686 0.80 -3.43 64.31
C LYS A 686 -0.25 -2.63 65.08
N ALA A 687 -1.21 -2.03 64.39
CA ALA A 687 -2.28 -1.24 65.02
C ALA A 687 -3.21 -2.11 65.89
N LEU A 688 -3.53 -3.31 65.41
CA LEU A 688 -4.35 -4.29 66.14
C LEU A 688 -3.62 -4.82 67.37
N GLN A 689 -2.34 -5.15 67.23
CA GLN A 689 -1.47 -5.61 68.32
C GLN A 689 -1.25 -4.50 69.37
N ALA A 690 -1.12 -3.24 68.96
CA ALA A 690 -1.06 -2.10 69.86
C ALA A 690 -2.38 -1.87 70.61
N ALA A 691 -3.52 -1.98 69.94
CA ALA A 691 -4.84 -1.87 70.56
C ALA A 691 -5.08 -2.97 71.60
N LEU A 692 -4.73 -4.22 71.28
CA LEU A 692 -4.76 -5.36 72.22
C LEU A 692 -3.79 -5.17 73.41
N THR A 693 -2.57 -4.67 73.15
CA THR A 693 -1.57 -4.37 74.20
C THR A 693 -2.02 -3.23 75.12
N ALA A 694 -2.82 -2.28 74.63
CA ALA A 694 -3.48 -1.27 75.46
C ALA A 694 -4.62 -1.88 76.27
N ALA A 695 -5.41 -2.80 75.68
CA ALA A 695 -6.52 -3.47 76.35
C ALA A 695 -6.07 -4.31 77.55
N ALA A 696 -4.95 -5.03 77.39
CA ALA A 696 -4.35 -5.90 78.41
C ALA A 696 -3.83 -5.15 79.67
N LYS A 697 -3.82 -3.81 79.67
CA LYS A 697 -3.43 -2.97 80.82
C LYS A 697 -4.61 -2.54 81.69
N LEU A 698 -5.83 -2.94 81.36
CA LEU A 698 -7.06 -2.55 82.04
C LEU A 698 -7.48 -3.65 83.04
N ASP A 699 -7.91 -3.28 84.25
CA ASP A 699 -8.41 -4.24 85.26
C ASP A 699 -9.95 -4.31 85.22
N ALA A 700 -10.47 -5.51 84.97
CA ALA A 700 -11.89 -5.86 85.00
C ALA A 700 -12.65 -5.35 86.23
N LYS A 701 -12.00 -5.29 87.40
CA LYS A 701 -12.60 -4.81 88.66
C LYS A 701 -13.00 -3.33 88.60
N THR A 702 -12.32 -2.54 87.75
CA THR A 702 -12.56 -1.10 87.59
C THR A 702 -13.89 -0.79 86.87
N TYR A 703 -14.37 -1.72 86.04
CA TYR A 703 -15.43 -1.48 85.06
C TYR A 703 -16.66 -2.38 85.27
N THR A 704 -17.82 -1.96 84.76
CA THR A 704 -19.07 -2.74 84.86
C THR A 704 -19.01 -4.02 84.04
N ASP A 705 -19.64 -5.08 84.54
CA ASP A 705 -19.56 -6.43 83.93
C ASP A 705 -20.06 -6.47 82.47
N ALA A 706 -21.04 -5.63 82.12
CA ALA A 706 -21.52 -5.47 80.75
C ALA A 706 -20.45 -4.85 79.84
N SER A 707 -19.94 -3.66 80.18
CA SER A 707 -18.95 -2.97 79.33
C SER A 707 -17.61 -3.73 79.25
N TRP A 708 -17.25 -4.46 80.31
CA TRP A 708 -16.09 -5.34 80.30
C TRP A 708 -16.26 -6.55 79.36
N ARG A 709 -17.42 -7.23 79.40
CA ARG A 709 -17.73 -8.36 78.51
C ARG A 709 -17.67 -7.94 77.04
N ASP A 710 -18.20 -6.77 76.72
CA ASP A 710 -18.28 -6.31 75.34
C ASP A 710 -16.87 -5.92 74.80
N LEU A 711 -15.97 -5.42 75.67
CA LEU A 711 -14.54 -5.33 75.37
C LEU A 711 -13.86 -6.70 75.23
N GLN A 712 -14.17 -7.67 76.10
CA GLN A 712 -13.60 -9.01 76.01
C GLN A 712 -13.96 -9.70 74.67
N ALA A 713 -15.21 -9.59 74.23
CA ALA A 713 -15.64 -10.08 72.92
C ALA A 713 -14.89 -9.41 71.75
N ALA A 714 -14.66 -8.09 71.83
CA ALA A 714 -13.86 -7.37 70.83
C ALA A 714 -12.37 -7.78 70.85
N ILE A 715 -11.81 -8.05 72.03
CA ILE A 715 -10.45 -8.57 72.21
C ILE A 715 -10.30 -9.96 71.59
N ASP A 716 -11.27 -10.85 71.80
CA ASP A 716 -11.17 -12.23 71.35
C ASP A 716 -11.35 -12.34 69.83
N ALA A 717 -12.34 -11.65 69.24
CA ALA A 717 -12.45 -11.52 67.79
C ALA A 717 -11.21 -10.86 67.14
N ALA A 718 -10.51 -9.97 67.86
CA ALA A 718 -9.26 -9.39 67.43
C ALA A 718 -8.06 -10.35 67.52
N LYS A 719 -8.06 -11.30 68.47
CA LYS A 719 -7.10 -12.41 68.49
C LYS A 719 -7.35 -13.36 67.33
N ASP A 720 -8.61 -13.71 67.06
CA ASP A 720 -8.98 -14.61 65.96
C ASP A 720 -8.44 -14.09 64.62
N VAL A 721 -8.60 -12.79 64.33
CA VAL A 721 -8.02 -12.12 63.15
C VAL A 721 -6.48 -12.19 63.11
N LEU A 722 -5.80 -12.22 64.25
CA LEU A 722 -4.34 -12.43 64.33
C LEU A 722 -3.90 -13.90 64.24
N THR A 723 -4.82 -14.86 64.35
CA THR A 723 -4.55 -16.30 64.13
C THR A 723 -4.81 -16.76 62.69
N LEU A 724 -5.37 -15.89 61.85
CA LEU A 724 -5.53 -16.15 60.42
C LEU A 724 -4.17 -16.21 59.72
N ASP A 725 -4.06 -17.12 58.76
CA ASP A 725 -2.84 -17.32 57.97
C ASP A 725 -2.55 -16.14 57.02
N GLU A 726 -3.59 -15.55 56.45
CA GLU A 726 -3.53 -14.34 55.61
C GLU A 726 -4.73 -13.40 55.88
N PRO A 727 -4.75 -12.64 57.00
CA PRO A 727 -5.82 -11.68 57.27
C PRO A 727 -5.78 -10.52 56.28
N THR A 728 -6.94 -10.06 55.81
CA THR A 728 -7.03 -8.86 54.97
C THR A 728 -6.90 -7.59 55.80
N GLN A 729 -6.39 -6.50 55.21
CA GLN A 729 -6.27 -5.22 55.93
C GLN A 729 -7.62 -4.73 56.46
N VAL A 730 -8.72 -4.95 55.72
CA VAL A 730 -10.09 -4.61 56.15
C VAL A 730 -10.47 -5.34 57.44
N MET A 731 -10.09 -6.62 57.59
CA MET A 731 -10.35 -7.39 58.82
C MET A 731 -9.51 -6.89 59.99
N VAL A 732 -8.24 -6.56 59.75
CA VAL A 732 -7.32 -6.00 60.76
C VAL A 732 -7.79 -4.62 61.22
N ASP A 733 -8.18 -3.74 60.30
CA ASP A 733 -8.68 -2.40 60.57
C ASP A 733 -10.03 -2.45 61.32
N HIS A 734 -10.93 -3.34 60.90
CA HIS A 734 -12.22 -3.56 61.57
C HIS A 734 -12.03 -4.05 63.01
N ALA A 735 -11.18 -5.07 63.22
CA ALA A 735 -10.86 -5.56 64.56
C ALA A 735 -10.18 -4.50 65.43
N THR A 736 -9.27 -3.70 64.85
CA THR A 736 -8.61 -2.57 65.54
C THR A 736 -9.65 -1.54 65.98
N LYS A 737 -10.57 -1.17 65.09
CA LYS A 737 -11.65 -0.24 65.36
C LYS A 737 -12.63 -0.78 66.40
N ALA A 738 -12.92 -2.08 66.39
CA ALA A 738 -13.77 -2.73 67.41
C ALA A 738 -13.14 -2.65 68.81
N VAL A 739 -11.88 -3.06 68.98
CA VAL A 739 -11.16 -2.98 70.26
C VAL A 739 -11.08 -1.53 70.76
N LEU A 740 -10.67 -0.57 69.90
CA LEU A 740 -10.57 0.84 70.26
C LEU A 740 -11.93 1.48 70.59
N THR A 741 -13.03 0.98 70.01
CA THR A 741 -14.39 1.45 70.33
C THR A 741 -14.85 0.89 71.68
N ALA A 742 -14.67 -0.40 71.92
CA ALA A 742 -15.05 -1.04 73.18
C ALA A 742 -14.25 -0.50 74.37
N GLN A 743 -12.96 -0.20 74.20
CA GLN A 743 -12.13 0.50 75.20
C GLN A 743 -12.71 1.87 75.59
N LYS A 744 -13.21 2.64 74.62
CA LYS A 744 -13.83 3.95 74.85
C LYS A 744 -15.22 3.85 75.48
N ALA A 745 -15.91 2.73 75.29
CA ALA A 745 -17.23 2.45 75.84
C ALA A 745 -17.21 1.89 77.28
N LEU A 746 -16.02 1.70 77.88
CA LEU A 746 -15.88 1.19 79.24
C LEU A 746 -16.47 2.12 80.31
N VAL A 747 -17.42 1.59 81.10
CA VAL A 747 -18.08 2.32 82.18
C VAL A 747 -17.49 1.90 83.52
N LYS A 748 -16.94 2.85 84.30
CA LYS A 748 -16.38 2.57 85.64
C LYS A 748 -17.48 2.21 86.65
N ARG A 749 -17.19 1.35 87.62
CA ARG A 749 -18.07 1.14 88.78
C ARG A 749 -18.03 2.38 89.68
N SER A 750 -19.18 2.89 90.09
CA SER A 750 -19.26 4.05 91.02
C SER A 750 -18.99 3.60 92.47
N GLN A 751 -18.32 4.46 93.25
CA GLN A 751 -18.06 4.22 94.68
C GLN A 751 -19.04 5.02 95.55
N THR A 752 -20.14 4.38 95.96
CA THR A 752 -20.94 4.78 97.13
C THR A 752 -21.62 3.56 97.76
N ASP A 753 -21.65 3.53 99.08
CA ASP A 753 -22.12 2.45 99.98
C ASP A 753 -23.67 2.52 100.18
N PRO A 754 -24.38 1.59 100.88
CA PRO A 754 -23.89 0.45 101.67
C PRO A 754 -24.68 -0.89 101.59
N SER A 755 -24.21 -1.84 102.42
CA SER A 755 -24.80 -3.08 102.95
C SER A 755 -26.34 -3.14 103.16
N SER A 756 -27.02 -4.30 103.32
CA SER A 756 -26.72 -5.74 103.04
C SER A 756 -27.90 -6.66 103.46
N LYS A 757 -27.99 -7.87 102.86
CA LYS A 757 -28.84 -9.04 103.28
C LYS A 757 -30.38 -8.81 103.20
N THR A 758 -31.29 -9.81 103.14
CA THR A 758 -31.24 -11.27 103.40
C THR A 758 -32.26 -12.06 102.51
N PRO A 759 -32.00 -13.33 102.11
CA PRO A 759 -32.97 -14.29 101.50
C PRO A 759 -33.77 -15.09 102.59
N PRO A 760 -34.50 -16.23 102.39
CA PRO A 760 -34.73 -17.19 101.27
C PRO A 760 -36.22 -17.26 100.81
N THR A 761 -36.89 -18.29 100.24
CA THR A 761 -36.78 -19.78 100.04
C THR A 761 -37.64 -20.16 98.79
N LYS A 762 -37.61 -21.28 98.02
CA LYS A 762 -37.42 -22.77 98.19
C LYS A 762 -38.50 -23.48 99.04
N PRO A 763 -38.82 -24.79 98.86
CA PRO A 763 -38.32 -25.80 97.90
C PRO A 763 -39.44 -26.51 97.05
N LEU A 764 -39.18 -27.09 95.86
CA LEU A 764 -38.97 -28.53 95.47
C LEU A 764 -40.13 -29.53 95.78
N PRO A 765 -40.28 -30.69 95.07
CA PRO A 765 -39.57 -31.21 93.88
C PRO A 765 -40.50 -31.75 92.74
N ALA A 766 -39.88 -32.51 91.81
CA ALA A 766 -40.40 -33.33 90.70
C ALA A 766 -41.35 -34.50 91.12
N ASP A 767 -41.80 -35.46 90.29
CA ASP A 767 -41.46 -35.86 88.90
C ASP A 767 -42.63 -36.59 88.19
N LYS A 768 -42.58 -36.78 86.85
CA LYS A 768 -42.74 -38.10 86.20
C LYS A 768 -42.60 -38.15 84.67
N ASN A 769 -42.01 -39.25 84.22
CA ASN A 769 -41.87 -39.67 82.82
C ASN A 769 -43.15 -40.36 82.30
N GLY A 770 -43.37 -40.37 80.98
CA GLY A 770 -44.04 -41.51 80.33
C GLY A 770 -44.97 -41.21 79.15
N ARG A 771 -44.46 -41.50 77.94
CA ARG A 771 -45.17 -42.07 76.75
C ARG A 771 -46.71 -41.94 76.70
N HIS A 772 -47.22 -41.32 75.64
CA HIS A 772 -47.90 -41.96 74.48
C HIS A 772 -48.13 -40.86 73.41
N GLN A 773 -47.82 -41.06 72.12
CA GLN A 773 -48.74 -41.61 71.09
C GLN A 773 -50.16 -41.01 71.15
N LYS A 774 -50.68 -40.33 70.12
CA LYS A 774 -50.23 -39.99 68.74
C LYS A 774 -50.59 -38.51 68.51
N THR A 775 -49.94 -37.73 67.64
CA THR A 775 -49.64 -37.99 66.22
C THR A 775 -48.30 -37.41 65.74
N GLN A 776 -47.70 -38.12 64.78
CA GLN A 776 -46.98 -37.66 63.57
C GLN A 776 -46.58 -36.16 63.46
N ALA A 777 -45.35 -35.75 63.12
CA ALA A 777 -44.00 -36.36 63.07
C ALA A 777 -42.98 -35.23 62.74
N ASP A 778 -41.67 -35.46 62.93
CA ASP A 778 -40.61 -34.48 62.62
C ASP A 778 -40.33 -34.26 61.12
N MET A 779 -39.87 -33.04 60.80
CA MET A 779 -39.08 -32.65 59.61
C MET A 779 -39.74 -32.81 58.20
N PRO A 780 -39.14 -32.24 57.13
CA PRO A 780 -37.99 -31.32 57.07
C PRO A 780 -38.44 -29.85 56.92
N GLN A 781 -37.55 -28.95 56.48
CA GLN A 781 -37.94 -27.62 56.02
C GLN A 781 -38.89 -27.75 54.81
N THR A 782 -40.16 -27.41 54.99
CA THR A 782 -41.20 -27.59 53.97
C THR A 782 -41.20 -26.45 52.95
N GLY A 783 -40.80 -26.75 51.71
CA GLY A 783 -41.27 -25.99 50.54
C GLY A 783 -42.69 -26.40 50.17
N ASP A 784 -43.35 -25.66 49.27
CA ASP A 784 -43.18 -26.01 47.85
C ASP A 784 -43.73 -24.95 46.88
N LYS A 785 -42.89 -24.58 45.89
CA LYS A 785 -43.18 -24.12 44.51
C LYS A 785 -41.88 -23.55 43.92
N VAL A 786 -41.21 -24.14 42.92
CA VAL A 786 -41.69 -24.83 41.70
C VAL A 786 -42.51 -23.84 40.87
N ILE A 787 -42.02 -23.36 39.73
CA ILE A 787 -41.61 -24.17 38.57
C ILE A 787 -40.07 -24.14 38.36
N GLN A 788 -39.30 -25.20 38.67
CA GLN A 788 -38.99 -26.42 37.86
C GLN A 788 -38.14 -26.09 36.60
N TRP A 789 -37.00 -26.75 36.30
CA TRP A 789 -36.62 -28.16 36.52
C TRP A 789 -35.16 -28.42 37.03
N LEU A 790 -34.94 -29.71 37.36
CA LEU A 790 -33.72 -30.44 37.76
C LEU A 790 -32.52 -30.31 36.75
N SER A 791 -31.27 -30.76 37.01
CA SER A 791 -30.78 -31.82 37.93
C SER A 791 -29.28 -31.75 38.34
N LEU A 792 -28.98 -32.27 39.54
CA LEU A 792 -27.81 -33.09 39.96
C LEU A 792 -26.35 -32.51 40.04
N ALA A 793 -25.88 -32.39 41.28
CA ALA A 793 -24.68 -33.01 41.88
C ALA A 793 -23.29 -32.98 41.19
N GLY A 794 -22.38 -32.15 41.75
CA GLY A 794 -21.30 -32.64 42.64
C GLY A 794 -20.04 -33.31 42.07
N VAL A 795 -18.88 -33.01 42.68
CA VAL A 795 -17.52 -33.56 42.40
C VAL A 795 -16.94 -33.09 41.04
N GLY A 796 -15.64 -32.74 40.90
CA GLY A 796 -14.56 -32.68 41.88
C GLY A 796 -13.26 -32.09 41.31
N MET A 797 -12.19 -32.14 42.11
CA MET A 797 -10.86 -31.56 41.89
C MET A 797 -10.10 -31.97 40.61
N LEU A 798 -9.06 -31.16 40.31
CA LEU A 798 -7.84 -31.46 39.53
C LEU A 798 -7.93 -31.58 38.00
N LEU A 799 -7.14 -30.74 37.31
CA LEU A 799 -6.46 -31.10 36.06
C LEU A 799 -5.03 -30.56 36.07
N LEU A 800 -4.08 -31.39 35.66
CA LEU A 800 -2.69 -31.02 35.34
C LEU A 800 -2.44 -31.27 33.84
N ILE A 801 -1.72 -30.33 33.22
CA ILE A 801 -0.73 -30.49 32.13
C ILE A 801 -0.87 -31.73 31.21
N GLY A 802 -1.07 -31.51 29.89
CA GLY A 802 -0.91 -32.57 28.88
C GLY A 802 -1.09 -32.11 27.42
N GLY A 803 0.02 -31.85 26.72
CA GLY A 803 0.03 -31.21 25.40
C GLY A 803 -0.18 -32.07 24.14
N LEU A 804 0.04 -31.40 23.00
CA LEU A 804 0.36 -31.90 21.64
C LEU A 804 -0.72 -32.55 20.73
N MET A 805 -1.04 -31.80 19.66
CA MET A 805 -0.87 -32.17 18.22
C MET A 805 -1.84 -33.11 17.43
N ILE A 806 -1.99 -32.72 16.14
CA ILE A 806 -2.27 -33.52 14.92
C ILE A 806 -3.73 -33.99 14.64
N TRP A 807 -4.46 -33.14 13.91
CA TRP A 807 -4.98 -33.37 12.55
C TRP A 807 -5.60 -34.74 12.15
N ARG A 808 -6.94 -34.80 11.94
CA ARG A 808 -7.55 -35.15 10.62
C ARG A 808 -9.12 -35.11 10.53
N LYS A 809 -9.61 -34.17 9.70
CA LYS A 809 -10.45 -34.38 8.48
C LYS A 809 -11.91 -34.92 8.59
N ARG A 810 -12.82 -34.28 7.81
CA ARG A 810 -14.23 -34.62 7.42
C ARG A 810 -15.32 -34.12 8.38
N ARG A 811 -16.52 -33.70 7.91
CA ARG A 811 -17.00 -33.28 6.56
C ARG A 811 -18.38 -32.58 6.69
N ALA A 812 -18.65 -31.60 5.83
CA ALA A 812 -19.96 -30.92 5.67
C ALA A 812 -20.47 -30.14 6.91
N GLN A 813 -21.31 -29.13 6.75
CA GLN A 813 -21.89 -28.60 5.50
C GLN A 813 -21.06 -27.47 4.89
#